data_AF-A0A4R0RTH5-F1
#
_entry.id   AF-A0A4R0RTH5-F1
#
_cell.length_a   1.000
_cell.length_b   1.000
_cell.length_c   1.000
_cell.angle_alpha   90.00
_cell.angle_beta   90.00
_cell.angle_gamma   90.00
#
_symmetry.space_group_name_H-M   'P 1'
#
loop_
_entity.id
_entity.type
_entity.pdbx_description
1 polymer ?
#
loop_
_entity_poly.entity_id
_entity_poly.type
_entity_poly.pdbx_seq_one_letter_code
_entity_poly.pdbx_strand_id
1 'polypeptide(L)'
;MFEKPVVASEGRCHEIAANVRELGRLDQHMFLSRTVAAEICMEAKSNEAAYEALKILNKDGHLRFSLASVVEDLIKLFANTRSITQANTTLILRHLYRDFPSSHPTVRVVLLLQIFISTLNGQSSLNVPSFVPACKEKIEALGLDPVKRTDLLEVLANNFAPEHFGGILEFGRAELKMSRNEVEGLVQELAFRCLESCYKGKMLKRLLEGYPFLDDMVRERVMNTYRLKLDDLPPWDDEKAVSAYQAPLCRQNSSRPIGLYPFEVSLSMSAIGQAAGDRKGEDDDAMVQDGEGEAQAEGHDDDLGNIGQDTLSSMIRKDELGPSRGRRRFYDTYPSFTELSSKLSYPQDHLSVGRYMKTRYGIKSGVAAVYLTNAVINGNTNVIQNYMSRDAKESAPRIPVTLKIFKMLARLGRTTGPILFEDIEAGAEFYFSEEDYLTAEELSGAPQKTFTTAKRGKRLPRFRIKMVQEYTVKTESSPGPSTLPFEDEQEEAESSSAPLKLRPRRSTANLKSYAVPDSDDEAIADDADEMVQHVSAHAKKRKVESNMQQWIKHLSALMREEEKKYKEKKRHIQASSEDSKIRVPKSEFLRSLKFFLQRLRKSDKTKRQQLYGLDVPDEDYSSGEEDEYQARSRKRRKVE
;
A
#
# COMPACT_ATOMS: atom_id res chain seq x y z
N MET A 1 39.53 -18.75 34.51
CA MET A 1 38.60 -18.78 35.65
C MET A 1 38.64 -17.42 36.31
N PHE A 2 37.70 -16.54 35.97
CA PHE A 2 37.41 -15.34 36.75
C PHE A 2 35.93 -15.45 37.11
N GLU A 3 35.63 -16.26 38.12
CA GLU A 3 34.33 -16.21 38.75
C GLU A 3 34.22 -14.83 39.41
N LYS A 4 33.42 -13.95 38.81
CA LYS A 4 33.02 -12.71 39.47
C LYS A 4 32.35 -13.11 40.79
N PRO A 5 32.77 -12.55 41.93
CA PRO A 5 32.08 -12.82 43.18
C PRO A 5 30.62 -12.39 43.03
N VAL A 6 29.70 -13.25 43.47
CA VAL A 6 28.29 -12.93 43.60
C VAL A 6 28.20 -11.83 44.65
N VAL A 7 28.22 -10.57 44.22
CA VAL A 7 28.01 -9.42 45.09
C VAL A 7 26.64 -9.60 45.72
N ALA A 8 26.59 -9.63 47.06
CA ALA A 8 25.34 -9.70 47.80
C ALA A 8 24.40 -8.60 47.29
N SER A 9 23.18 -8.99 46.88
CA SER A 9 22.20 -8.09 46.25
C SER A 9 21.65 -7.02 47.19
N GLU A 10 21.90 -7.14 48.48
CA GLU A 10 21.41 -6.20 49.50
C GLU A 10 22.13 -4.86 49.36
N GLY A 11 21.38 -3.81 48.99
CA GLY A 11 21.86 -2.43 48.89
C GLY A 11 22.25 -1.96 47.49
N ARG A 12 22.39 -2.86 46.51
CA ARG A 12 22.82 -2.49 45.14
C ARG A 12 21.88 -1.49 44.45
N CYS A 13 20.57 -1.58 44.67
CA CYS A 13 19.61 -0.62 44.10
C CYS A 13 19.80 0.81 44.67
N HIS A 14 20.07 0.93 45.97
CA HIS A 14 20.33 2.21 46.62
C HIS A 14 21.67 2.81 46.15
N GLU A 15 22.69 1.98 45.97
CA GLU A 15 23.97 2.39 45.39
C GLU A 15 23.80 2.94 43.96
N ILE A 16 23.07 2.22 43.10
CA ILE A 16 22.77 2.68 41.73
C ILE A 16 22.04 4.02 41.77
N ALA A 17 20.99 4.14 42.59
CA ALA A 17 20.23 5.40 42.70
C ALA A 17 21.10 6.54 43.23
N ALA A 18 21.97 6.29 44.23
CA ALA A 18 22.90 7.30 44.75
C ALA A 18 23.90 7.76 43.67
N ASN A 19 24.46 6.83 42.90
CA ASN A 19 25.38 7.16 41.81
C ASN A 19 24.70 8.00 40.71
N VAL A 20 23.46 7.65 40.32
CA VAL A 20 22.72 8.44 39.32
C VAL A 20 22.42 9.85 39.83
N ARG A 21 22.03 10.00 41.11
CA ARG A 21 21.83 11.32 41.73
C ARG A 21 23.12 12.13 41.75
N GLU A 22 24.23 11.51 42.13
CA GLU A 22 25.52 12.20 42.20
C GLU A 22 26.01 12.63 40.81
N LEU A 23 25.81 11.80 39.78
CA LEU A 23 26.09 12.17 38.39
C LEU A 23 25.26 13.38 37.95
N GLY A 24 23.95 13.36 38.19
CA GLY A 24 23.07 14.50 37.86
C GLY A 24 23.37 15.77 38.68
N ARG A 25 23.94 15.63 39.88
CA ARG A 25 24.42 16.75 40.71
C ARG A 25 25.73 17.33 40.15
N LEU A 26 26.62 16.48 39.66
CA LEU A 26 27.91 16.89 39.08
C LEU A 26 27.74 17.54 37.71
N ASP A 27 26.82 17.03 36.89
CA ASP A 27 26.49 17.58 35.58
C ASP A 27 24.98 17.48 35.34
N GLN A 28 24.33 18.64 35.22
CA GLN A 28 22.89 18.68 34.97
C GLN A 28 22.51 18.06 33.63
N HIS A 29 23.41 18.04 32.64
CA HIS A 29 23.17 17.38 31.35
C HIS A 29 23.28 15.85 31.42
N MET A 30 23.81 15.29 32.52
CA MET A 30 23.80 13.85 32.77
C MET A 30 22.49 13.44 33.45
N PHE A 31 21.54 12.98 32.65
CA PHE A 31 20.26 12.46 33.12
C PHE A 31 19.97 11.08 32.53
N LEU A 32 19.08 10.34 33.20
CA LEU A 32 18.55 9.09 32.65
C LEU A 32 17.53 9.44 31.57
N SER A 33 17.71 8.94 30.34
CA SER A 33 16.76 9.15 29.24
C SER A 33 15.59 8.15 29.28
N ARG A 34 14.51 8.46 28.55
CA ARG A 34 13.34 7.56 28.39
C ARG A 34 13.73 6.24 27.75
N THR A 35 14.68 6.26 26.82
CA THR A 35 15.20 5.07 26.15
C THR A 35 15.89 4.13 27.14
N VAL A 36 16.78 4.65 27.99
CA VAL A 36 17.49 3.83 28.99
C VAL A 36 16.51 3.28 30.02
N ALA A 37 15.56 4.10 30.49
CA ALA A 37 14.51 3.63 31.40
C ALA A 37 13.66 2.51 30.79
N ALA A 38 13.29 2.62 29.50
CA ALA A 38 12.55 1.58 28.81
C ALA A 38 13.34 0.26 28.70
N GLU A 39 14.66 0.32 28.48
CA GLU A 39 15.52 -0.88 28.47
C GLU A 39 15.60 -1.52 29.86
N ILE A 40 15.79 -0.72 30.92
CA ILE A 40 15.76 -1.20 32.31
C ILE A 40 14.40 -1.86 32.62
N CYS A 41 13.28 -1.26 32.17
CA CYS A 41 11.95 -1.86 32.29
C CYS A 41 11.86 -3.21 31.57
N MET A 42 12.42 -3.34 30.37
CA MET A 42 12.46 -4.61 29.63
C MET A 42 13.37 -5.66 30.29
N GLU A 43 14.26 -5.26 31.20
CA GLU A 43 15.11 -6.13 32.02
C GLU A 43 14.60 -6.31 33.46
N ALA A 44 13.39 -5.85 33.80
CA ALA A 44 12.90 -5.80 35.18
C ALA A 44 12.96 -7.14 35.93
N LYS A 45 12.94 -8.28 35.22
CA LYS A 45 13.09 -9.63 35.79
C LYS A 45 14.51 -10.18 35.78
N SER A 46 15.37 -9.74 34.86
CA SER A 46 16.76 -10.18 34.79
C SER A 46 17.71 -9.28 35.59
N ASN A 47 17.31 -8.04 35.86
CA ASN A 47 18.09 -7.02 36.55
C ASN A 47 17.21 -6.24 37.55
N GLU A 48 16.68 -6.95 38.54
CA GLU A 48 15.76 -6.39 39.56
C GLU A 48 16.38 -5.19 40.30
N ALA A 49 17.69 -5.22 40.59
CA ALA A 49 18.37 -4.13 41.27
C ALA A 49 18.33 -2.80 40.49
N ALA A 50 18.50 -2.83 39.17
CA ALA A 50 18.41 -1.63 38.33
C ALA A 50 16.97 -1.11 38.22
N TYR A 51 15.99 -2.02 38.12
CA TYR A 51 14.58 -1.65 38.07
C TYR A 51 14.07 -1.05 39.40
N GLU A 52 14.47 -1.60 40.55
CA GLU A 52 14.18 -1.00 41.85
C GLU A 52 14.85 0.36 42.03
N ALA A 53 16.11 0.51 41.58
CA ALA A 53 16.78 1.81 41.56
C ALA A 53 16.02 2.85 40.72
N LEU A 54 15.50 2.44 39.55
CA LEU A 54 14.68 3.28 38.67
C LEU A 54 13.39 3.71 39.36
N LYS A 55 12.72 2.81 40.10
CA LYS A 55 11.52 3.15 40.89
C LYS A 55 11.82 4.13 42.02
N ILE A 56 12.95 3.98 42.71
CA ILE A 56 13.41 4.91 43.75
C ILE A 56 13.62 6.30 43.13
N LEU A 57 14.35 6.39 42.01
CA LEU A 57 14.59 7.65 41.31
C LEU A 57 13.29 8.34 40.86
N ASN A 58 12.31 7.56 40.40
CA ASN A 58 10.98 8.07 40.05
C ASN A 58 10.23 8.62 41.27
N LYS A 59 10.22 7.86 42.38
CA LYS A 59 9.52 8.24 43.62
C LYS A 59 10.09 9.52 44.22
N ASP A 60 11.40 9.69 44.13
CA ASP A 60 12.12 10.84 44.68
C ASP A 60 12.12 12.06 43.73
N GLY A 61 11.53 11.95 42.54
CA GLY A 61 11.42 13.06 41.59
C GLY A 61 12.72 13.40 40.84
N HIS A 62 13.66 12.45 40.74
CA HIS A 62 14.94 12.66 40.05
C HIS A 62 14.87 12.34 38.55
N LEU A 63 13.78 11.75 38.06
CA LEU A 63 13.56 11.54 36.63
C LEU A 63 12.94 12.78 35.99
N ARG A 64 13.42 13.15 34.79
CA ARG A 64 12.86 14.24 33.98
C ARG A 64 11.54 13.87 33.28
N PHE A 65 11.05 12.66 33.49
CA PHE A 65 9.82 12.12 32.92
C PHE A 65 9.08 11.28 33.94
N SER A 66 7.79 11.04 33.69
CA SER A 66 6.99 10.09 34.45
C SER A 66 7.31 8.66 34.02
N LEU A 67 7.80 7.82 34.94
CA LEU A 67 8.06 6.41 34.65
C LEU A 67 6.78 5.66 34.22
N ALA A 68 5.62 6.04 34.75
CA ALA A 68 4.34 5.49 34.34
C ALA A 68 4.04 5.75 32.85
N SER A 69 4.36 6.95 32.35
CA SER A 69 4.21 7.28 30.93
C SER A 69 5.16 6.47 30.04
N VAL A 70 6.39 6.23 30.51
CA VAL A 70 7.37 5.39 29.80
C VAL A 70 6.90 3.95 29.72
N VAL A 71 6.40 3.38 30.82
CA VAL A 71 5.86 2.02 30.85
C VAL A 71 4.62 1.89 29.95
N GLU A 72 3.72 2.86 29.99
CA GLU A 72 2.54 2.88 29.12
C GLU A 72 2.95 2.88 27.63
N ASP A 73 3.85 3.78 27.22
CA ASP A 73 4.31 3.87 25.84
C ASP A 73 5.10 2.63 25.42
N LEU A 74 5.90 2.06 26.31
CA LEU A 74 6.61 0.81 26.09
C LEU A 74 5.63 -0.35 25.82
N ILE A 75 4.57 -0.51 26.62
CA ILE A 75 3.57 -1.56 26.40
C ILE A 75 2.85 -1.35 25.07
N LYS A 76 2.51 -0.11 24.69
CA LYS A 76 1.86 0.20 23.39
C LYS A 76 2.67 -0.30 22.19
N LEU A 77 4.01 -0.27 22.25
CA LEU A 77 4.86 -0.75 21.15
C LEU A 77 4.55 -2.21 20.80
N PHE A 78 4.20 -3.04 21.79
CA PHE A 78 3.93 -4.46 21.58
C PHE A 78 2.62 -4.76 20.84
N ALA A 79 1.72 -3.77 20.69
CA ALA A 79 0.49 -3.96 19.94
C ALA A 79 0.74 -4.32 18.47
N ASN A 80 1.86 -3.88 17.90
CA ASN A 80 2.17 -4.03 16.48
C ASN A 80 3.42 -4.86 16.21
N THR A 81 3.92 -5.63 17.18
CA THR A 81 5.22 -6.29 17.05
C THR A 81 5.20 -7.73 17.53
N ARG A 82 5.90 -8.58 16.80
CA ARG A 82 5.88 -10.03 16.99
C ARG A 82 6.36 -10.49 18.36
N SER A 83 7.20 -9.71 19.04
CA SER A 83 7.62 -9.95 20.43
C SER A 83 6.47 -10.16 21.41
N ILE A 84 5.25 -9.68 21.14
CA ILE A 84 4.08 -9.92 21.99
C ILE A 84 3.75 -11.41 22.18
N THR A 85 4.17 -12.28 21.25
CA THR A 85 3.95 -13.73 21.34
C THR A 85 5.03 -14.45 22.17
N GLN A 86 6.03 -13.74 22.69
CA GLN A 86 7.13 -14.34 23.46
C GLN A 86 6.76 -14.47 24.95
N ALA A 87 7.12 -15.61 25.55
CA ALA A 87 6.82 -15.89 26.95
C ALA A 87 7.52 -14.91 27.92
N ASN A 88 8.79 -14.60 27.68
CA ASN A 88 9.55 -13.66 28.51
C ASN A 88 8.94 -12.26 28.48
N THR A 89 8.61 -11.75 27.29
CA THR A 89 7.93 -10.47 27.11
C THR A 89 6.60 -10.45 27.87
N THR A 90 5.84 -11.53 27.85
CA THR A 90 4.57 -11.65 28.59
C THR A 90 4.76 -11.47 30.10
N LEU A 91 5.80 -12.09 30.68
CA LEU A 91 6.09 -11.95 32.11
C LEU A 91 6.49 -10.54 32.49
N ILE A 92 7.32 -9.89 31.65
CA ILE A 92 7.80 -8.53 31.86
C ILE A 92 6.65 -7.53 31.78
N LEU A 93 5.83 -7.55 30.72
CA LEU A 93 4.75 -6.55 30.56
C LEU A 93 3.71 -6.64 31.68
N ARG A 94 3.38 -7.86 32.16
CA ARG A 94 2.49 -8.04 33.31
C ARG A 94 3.10 -7.51 34.60
N HIS A 95 4.42 -7.69 34.79
CA HIS A 95 5.11 -7.15 35.95
C HIS A 95 5.11 -5.62 35.93
N LEU A 96 5.45 -5.03 34.79
CA LEU A 96 5.45 -3.58 34.60
C LEU A 96 4.06 -2.97 34.80
N TYR A 97 3.02 -3.58 34.25
CA TYR A 97 1.64 -3.09 34.43
C TYR A 97 1.15 -3.20 35.88
N ARG A 98 1.57 -4.23 36.62
CA ARG A 98 1.23 -4.35 38.05
C ARG A 98 1.82 -3.20 38.86
N ASP A 99 3.04 -2.79 38.53
CA ASP A 99 3.72 -1.68 39.21
C ASP A 99 3.17 -0.32 38.72
N PHE A 100 2.82 -0.21 37.43
CA PHE A 100 2.34 1.01 36.78
C PHE A 100 1.09 0.73 35.92
N PRO A 101 -0.10 0.63 36.53
CA PRO A 101 -1.34 0.37 35.81
C PRO A 101 -1.69 1.56 34.91
N SER A 102 -2.31 1.28 33.75
CA SER A 102 -2.71 2.27 32.76
C SER A 102 -4.15 2.01 32.31
N SER A 103 -4.92 3.09 32.12
CA SER A 103 -6.27 3.07 31.54
C SER A 103 -6.27 3.13 30.00
N HIS A 104 -5.09 3.13 29.37
CA HIS A 104 -5.00 3.32 27.92
C HIS A 104 -5.55 2.09 27.16
N PRO A 105 -6.47 2.28 26.18
CA PRO A 105 -7.10 1.17 25.45
C PRO A 105 -6.11 0.21 24.78
N THR A 106 -5.05 0.73 24.16
CA THR A 106 -4.00 -0.10 23.54
C THR A 106 -3.24 -0.97 24.55
N VAL A 107 -2.92 -0.45 25.74
CA VAL A 107 -2.27 -1.22 26.82
C VAL A 107 -3.17 -2.37 27.25
N ARG A 108 -4.45 -2.07 27.44
CA ARG A 108 -5.47 -3.08 27.74
C ARG A 108 -5.54 -4.18 26.68
N VAL A 109 -5.57 -3.82 25.38
CA VAL A 109 -5.58 -4.80 24.27
C VAL A 109 -4.32 -5.67 24.30
N VAL A 110 -3.14 -5.10 24.51
CA VAL A 110 -1.87 -5.84 24.59
C VAL A 110 -1.90 -6.86 25.72
N LEU A 111 -2.33 -6.46 26.91
CA LEU A 111 -2.37 -7.35 28.07
C LEU A 111 -3.41 -8.47 27.91
N LEU A 112 -4.62 -8.14 27.42
CA LEU A 112 -5.65 -9.14 27.13
C LEU A 112 -5.17 -10.13 26.06
N LEU A 113 -4.56 -9.64 24.99
CA LEU A 113 -3.98 -10.47 23.94
C LEU A 113 -2.92 -11.42 24.49
N GLN A 114 -2.02 -10.93 25.36
CA GLN A 114 -1.04 -11.78 26.05
C GLN A 114 -1.70 -12.84 26.94
N ILE A 115 -2.76 -12.50 27.68
CA ILE A 115 -3.50 -13.48 28.49
C ILE A 115 -4.05 -14.58 27.59
N PHE A 116 -4.77 -14.22 26.53
CA PHE A 116 -5.37 -15.21 25.63
C PHE A 116 -4.33 -16.06 24.91
N ILE A 117 -3.24 -15.48 24.39
CA ILE A 117 -2.13 -16.23 23.76
C ILE A 117 -1.51 -17.20 24.78
N SER A 118 -1.15 -16.71 25.97
CA SER A 118 -0.49 -17.52 27.00
C SER A 118 -1.35 -18.65 27.56
N THR A 119 -2.68 -18.55 27.47
CA THR A 119 -3.58 -19.59 27.95
C THR A 119 -3.88 -20.63 26.87
N LEU A 120 -3.77 -20.28 25.59
CA LEU A 120 -3.93 -21.24 24.49
C LEU A 120 -2.74 -22.22 24.37
N ASN A 121 -1.54 -21.88 24.85
CA ASN A 121 -0.35 -22.76 24.85
C ASN A 121 -0.08 -23.48 23.51
N GLY A 122 -0.43 -22.86 22.37
CA GLY A 122 -0.29 -23.49 21.05
C GLY A 122 -1.22 -24.68 20.80
N GLN A 123 -2.18 -24.97 21.69
CA GLN A 123 -3.16 -26.01 21.50
C GLN A 123 -4.22 -25.59 20.48
N SER A 124 -4.41 -26.43 19.46
CA SER A 124 -5.29 -26.17 18.33
C SER A 124 -6.78 -26.43 18.60
N SER A 125 -7.18 -26.89 19.79
CA SER A 125 -8.50 -27.49 19.96
C SER A 125 -9.50 -26.61 20.69
N LEU A 126 -10.66 -26.51 20.05
CA LEU A 126 -11.96 -25.97 20.45
C LEU A 126 -12.50 -26.39 21.83
N ASN A 127 -11.74 -27.12 22.65
CA ASN A 127 -12.15 -27.67 23.94
C ASN A 127 -10.93 -27.72 24.86
N VAL A 128 -10.52 -26.57 25.39
CA VAL A 128 -9.73 -26.56 26.63
C VAL A 128 -10.74 -26.21 27.72
N PRO A 129 -11.30 -27.20 28.45
CA PRO A 129 -12.34 -26.96 29.45
C PRO A 129 -11.92 -25.94 30.52
N SER A 130 -10.61 -25.76 30.71
CA SER A 130 -10.01 -24.81 31.64
C SER A 130 -9.67 -23.43 31.03
N PHE A 131 -9.89 -23.20 29.73
CA PHE A 131 -9.46 -21.94 29.09
C PHE A 131 -10.17 -20.72 29.66
N VAL A 132 -11.50 -20.79 29.76
CA VAL A 132 -12.32 -19.67 30.25
C VAL A 132 -11.98 -19.36 31.72
N PRO A 133 -12.00 -20.33 32.66
CA PRO A 133 -11.60 -20.08 34.04
C PRO A 133 -10.18 -19.52 34.17
N ALA A 134 -9.21 -20.08 33.45
CA ALA A 134 -7.81 -19.64 33.52
C ALA A 134 -7.60 -18.23 32.94
N CYS A 135 -8.36 -17.85 31.90
CA CYS A 135 -8.34 -16.48 31.40
C CYS A 135 -8.96 -15.51 32.39
N LYS A 136 -10.12 -15.88 32.97
CA LYS A 136 -10.82 -15.07 33.96
C LYS A 136 -9.94 -14.77 35.16
N GLU A 137 -9.33 -15.80 35.76
CA GLU A 137 -8.42 -15.67 36.90
C GLU A 137 -7.27 -14.69 36.58
N LYS A 138 -6.63 -14.83 35.41
CA LYS A 138 -5.53 -13.94 35.01
C LYS A 138 -5.98 -12.50 34.73
N ILE A 139 -7.19 -12.31 34.23
CA ILE A 139 -7.78 -10.99 33.94
C ILE A 139 -8.12 -10.28 35.25
N GLU A 140 -8.74 -10.98 36.20
CA GLU A 140 -9.05 -10.48 37.55
C GLU A 140 -7.77 -10.16 38.32
N ALA A 141 -6.76 -11.05 38.27
CA ALA A 141 -5.48 -10.85 38.95
C ALA A 141 -4.71 -9.61 38.46
N LEU A 142 -4.95 -9.16 37.22
CA LEU A 142 -4.39 -7.95 36.65
C LEU A 142 -5.35 -6.75 36.73
N GLY A 143 -6.53 -6.88 37.33
CA GLY A 143 -7.50 -5.78 37.41
C GLY A 143 -7.99 -5.31 36.04
N LEU A 144 -8.10 -6.21 35.06
CA LEU A 144 -8.60 -5.91 33.72
C LEU A 144 -10.10 -6.18 33.56
N ASP A 145 -10.77 -6.69 34.60
CA ASP A 145 -12.23 -6.86 34.62
C ASP A 145 -12.95 -5.49 34.81
N PRO A 146 -14.12 -5.24 34.19
CA PRO A 146 -14.89 -6.10 33.29
C PRO A 146 -14.39 -6.09 31.83
N VAL A 147 -14.38 -7.26 31.19
CA VAL A 147 -14.09 -7.40 29.75
C VAL A 147 -15.32 -7.07 28.91
N LYS A 148 -15.15 -6.25 27.88
CA LYS A 148 -16.22 -5.84 26.96
C LYS A 148 -16.17 -6.58 25.64
N ARG A 149 -17.29 -6.62 24.91
CA ARG A 149 -17.36 -7.14 23.53
C ARG A 149 -16.32 -6.46 22.62
N THR A 150 -16.14 -5.15 22.77
CA THR A 150 -15.15 -4.36 22.04
C THR A 150 -13.73 -4.85 22.30
N ASP A 151 -13.40 -5.21 23.55
CA ASP A 151 -12.09 -5.76 23.89
C ASP A 151 -11.81 -7.06 23.14
N LEU A 152 -12.81 -7.96 23.06
CA LEU A 152 -12.68 -9.22 22.31
C LEU A 152 -12.45 -8.98 20.82
N LEU A 153 -13.17 -8.01 20.24
CA LEU A 153 -13.01 -7.65 18.83
C LEU A 153 -11.62 -7.08 18.56
N GLU A 154 -11.14 -6.13 19.37
CA GLU A 154 -9.81 -5.52 19.20
C GLU A 154 -8.68 -6.54 19.37
N VAL A 155 -8.80 -7.43 20.37
CA VAL A 155 -7.88 -8.55 20.57
C VAL A 155 -7.85 -9.44 19.33
N LEU A 156 -9.00 -9.84 18.81
CA LEU A 156 -9.08 -10.73 17.65
C LEU A 156 -8.63 -10.05 16.35
N ALA A 157 -8.85 -8.74 16.21
CA ALA A 157 -8.42 -7.96 15.06
C ALA A 157 -6.90 -7.74 15.01
N ASN A 158 -6.21 -7.78 16.17
CA ASN A 158 -4.76 -7.60 16.24
C ASN A 158 -3.98 -8.62 15.39
N ASN A 159 -2.95 -8.19 14.65
CA ASN A 159 -2.17 -9.05 13.73
C ASN A 159 -1.62 -10.34 14.35
N PHE A 160 -1.34 -10.35 15.66
CA PHE A 160 -0.76 -11.49 16.39
C PHE A 160 -1.80 -12.34 17.10
N ALA A 161 -3.10 -12.03 16.95
CA ALA A 161 -4.15 -12.84 17.53
C ALA A 161 -4.13 -14.27 16.96
N PRO A 162 -4.38 -15.29 17.81
CA PRO A 162 -4.32 -16.69 17.43
C PRO A 162 -5.36 -17.00 16.35
N GLU A 163 -4.98 -17.82 15.37
CA GLU A 163 -5.91 -18.32 14.34
C GLU A 163 -6.99 -19.23 14.94
N HIS A 164 -6.69 -19.90 16.05
CA HIS A 164 -7.64 -20.71 16.82
C HIS A 164 -8.42 -19.82 17.80
N PHE A 165 -9.33 -19.00 17.29
CA PHE A 165 -10.07 -18.01 18.07
C PHE A 165 -11.27 -18.58 18.85
N GLY A 166 -11.57 -19.88 18.72
CA GLY A 166 -12.73 -20.51 19.33
C GLY A 166 -12.80 -20.34 20.85
N GLY A 167 -11.67 -20.44 21.55
CA GLY A 167 -11.60 -20.22 23.00
C GLY A 167 -11.98 -18.79 23.40
N ILE A 168 -11.57 -17.79 22.61
CA ILE A 168 -11.89 -16.37 22.86
C ILE A 168 -13.40 -16.12 22.66
N LEU A 169 -14.01 -16.75 21.66
CA LEU A 169 -15.46 -16.67 21.46
C LEU A 169 -16.23 -17.36 22.60
N GLU A 170 -15.72 -18.50 23.10
CA GLU A 170 -16.32 -19.20 24.23
C GLU A 170 -16.21 -18.39 25.53
N PHE A 171 -15.08 -17.68 25.72
CA PHE A 171 -14.96 -16.70 26.80
C PHE A 171 -16.04 -15.62 26.71
N GLY A 172 -16.31 -15.08 25.51
CA GLY A 172 -17.41 -14.14 25.29
C GLY A 172 -18.79 -14.73 25.60
N ARG A 173 -19.03 -16.00 25.28
CA ARG A 173 -20.29 -16.68 25.61
C ARG A 173 -20.47 -16.89 27.10
N ALA A 174 -19.43 -17.40 27.77
CA ALA A 174 -19.49 -17.79 29.18
C ALA A 174 -19.43 -16.59 30.13
N GLU A 175 -18.46 -15.68 29.95
CA GLU A 175 -18.23 -14.58 30.88
C GLU A 175 -19.04 -13.32 30.53
N LEU A 176 -19.13 -12.97 29.25
CA LEU A 176 -19.91 -11.81 28.79
C LEU A 176 -21.38 -12.16 28.53
N LYS A 177 -21.78 -13.43 28.69
CA LYS A 177 -23.14 -13.94 28.44
C LYS A 177 -23.64 -13.60 27.03
N MET A 178 -22.73 -13.54 26.05
CA MET A 178 -23.09 -13.19 24.68
C MET A 178 -24.01 -14.25 24.07
N SER A 179 -25.16 -13.80 23.57
CA SER A 179 -26.06 -14.63 22.79
C SER A 179 -25.40 -15.11 21.49
N ARG A 180 -25.95 -16.17 20.90
CA ARG A 180 -25.48 -16.67 19.60
C ARG A 180 -25.44 -15.57 18.53
N ASN A 181 -26.46 -14.72 18.49
CA ASN A 181 -26.56 -13.62 17.52
C ASN A 181 -25.46 -12.57 17.73
N GLU A 182 -25.11 -12.28 18.99
CA GLU A 182 -24.03 -11.36 19.30
C GLU A 182 -22.67 -11.94 18.88
N VAL A 183 -22.45 -13.24 19.10
CA VAL A 183 -21.23 -13.92 18.63
C VAL A 183 -21.15 -13.89 17.11
N GLU A 184 -22.23 -14.23 16.41
CA GLU A 184 -22.29 -14.17 14.94
C GLU A 184 -22.01 -12.75 14.42
N GLY A 185 -22.56 -11.73 15.07
CA GLY A 185 -22.25 -10.33 14.75
C GLY A 185 -20.79 -9.94 14.99
N LEU A 186 -20.16 -10.45 16.06
CA LEU A 186 -18.74 -10.19 16.34
C LEU A 186 -17.84 -10.86 15.30
N VAL A 187 -18.16 -12.09 14.92
CA VAL A 187 -17.44 -12.85 13.89
C VAL A 187 -17.58 -12.16 12.53
N GLN A 188 -18.76 -11.62 12.20
CA GLN A 188 -18.97 -10.84 10.99
C GLN A 188 -18.10 -9.57 10.97
N GLU A 189 -18.11 -8.80 12.05
CA GLU A 189 -17.31 -7.58 12.17
C GLU A 189 -15.81 -7.88 12.10
N LEU A 190 -15.37 -8.95 12.75
CA LEU A 190 -14.00 -9.44 12.68
C LEU A 190 -13.62 -9.85 11.25
N ALA A 191 -14.50 -10.55 10.52
CA ALA A 191 -14.25 -10.94 9.14
C ALA A 191 -14.05 -9.70 8.25
N PHE A 192 -14.83 -8.64 8.45
CA PHE A 192 -14.65 -7.38 7.73
C PHE A 192 -13.33 -6.68 8.08
N ARG A 193 -12.96 -6.61 9.36
CA ARG A 193 -11.64 -6.07 9.76
C ARG A 193 -10.48 -6.89 9.21
N CYS A 194 -10.66 -8.21 9.09
CA CYS A 194 -9.66 -9.08 8.48
C CYS A 194 -9.43 -8.74 6.99
N LEU A 195 -10.41 -8.21 6.24
CA LEU A 195 -10.21 -7.84 4.84
C LEU A 195 -9.16 -6.72 4.67
N GLU A 196 -9.16 -5.76 5.59
CA GLU A 196 -8.25 -4.60 5.56
C GLU A 196 -6.86 -4.92 6.12
N SER A 197 -6.73 -5.99 6.93
CA SER A 197 -5.43 -6.46 7.42
C SER A 197 -4.70 -7.31 6.37
N CYS A 198 -3.43 -7.02 6.12
CA CYS A 198 -2.67 -7.83 5.18
C CYS A 198 -2.38 -9.26 5.64
N TYR A 199 -2.30 -9.53 6.95
CA TYR A 199 -1.70 -10.77 7.48
C TYR A 199 -2.71 -11.74 8.09
N LYS A 200 -4.01 -11.43 8.00
CA LYS A 200 -5.11 -12.18 8.61
C LYS A 200 -5.70 -13.28 7.73
N GLY A 201 -5.03 -13.69 6.65
CA GLY A 201 -5.58 -14.64 5.68
C GLY A 201 -5.98 -15.98 6.29
N LYS A 202 -5.21 -16.50 7.26
CA LYS A 202 -5.53 -17.76 7.94
C LYS A 202 -6.72 -17.63 8.90
N MET A 203 -6.83 -16.50 9.61
CA MET A 203 -7.99 -16.21 10.46
C MET A 203 -9.25 -16.06 9.62
N LEU A 204 -9.19 -15.29 8.53
CA LEU A 204 -10.30 -15.13 7.60
C LEU A 204 -10.74 -16.47 7.01
N LYS A 205 -9.78 -17.31 6.61
CA LYS A 205 -10.06 -18.68 6.14
C LYS A 205 -10.91 -19.46 7.13
N ARG A 206 -10.51 -19.48 8.40
CA ARG A 206 -11.21 -20.22 9.45
C ARG A 206 -12.56 -19.61 9.81
N LEU A 207 -12.69 -18.28 9.73
CA LEU A 207 -13.98 -17.61 9.90
C LEU A 207 -14.96 -18.08 8.82
N LEU A 208 -14.55 -18.08 7.54
CA LEU A 208 -15.39 -18.53 6.44
C LEU A 208 -15.71 -20.03 6.49
N GLU A 209 -14.76 -20.87 6.92
CA GLU A 209 -14.98 -22.31 7.11
C GLU A 209 -15.92 -22.62 8.29
N GLY A 210 -15.79 -21.87 9.40
CA GLY A 210 -16.61 -22.06 10.60
C GLY A 210 -18.00 -21.42 10.52
N TYR A 211 -18.16 -20.36 9.71
CA TYR A 211 -19.38 -19.58 9.59
C TYR A 211 -19.73 -19.34 8.11
N PRO A 212 -20.37 -20.33 7.43
CA PRO A 212 -20.60 -20.29 5.99
C PRO A 212 -21.38 -19.07 5.48
N PHE A 213 -22.23 -18.46 6.32
CA PHE A 213 -22.99 -17.26 5.95
C PHE A 213 -22.08 -16.06 5.63
N LEU A 214 -20.84 -16.06 6.10
CA LEU A 214 -19.87 -14.99 5.87
C LEU A 214 -19.35 -14.94 4.43
N ASP A 215 -19.36 -16.05 3.68
CA ASP A 215 -18.79 -16.08 2.32
C ASP A 215 -19.50 -15.08 1.39
N ASP A 216 -20.84 -15.07 1.46
CA ASP A 216 -21.69 -14.15 0.72
C ASP A 216 -21.53 -12.72 1.22
N MET A 217 -21.46 -12.53 2.54
CA MET A 217 -21.30 -11.19 3.14
C MET A 217 -19.95 -10.56 2.82
N VAL A 218 -18.87 -11.35 2.83
CA VAL A 218 -17.53 -10.89 2.45
C VAL A 218 -17.50 -10.54 0.97
N ARG A 219 -18.08 -11.37 0.09
CA ARG A 219 -18.19 -11.07 -1.34
C ARG A 219 -18.93 -9.76 -1.58
N GLU A 220 -20.11 -9.61 -0.97
CA GLU A 220 -20.93 -8.40 -1.07
C GLU A 220 -20.19 -7.17 -0.54
N ARG A 221 -19.52 -7.29 0.63
CA ARG A 221 -18.72 -6.21 1.22
C ARG A 221 -17.58 -5.78 0.31
N VAL A 222 -16.84 -6.74 -0.27
CA VAL A 222 -15.71 -6.42 -1.15
C VAL A 222 -16.16 -5.68 -2.40
N MET A 223 -17.21 -6.17 -3.06
CA MET A 223 -17.69 -5.57 -4.31
C MET A 223 -18.33 -4.20 -4.08
N ASN A 224 -19.06 -4.01 -2.97
CA ASN A 224 -19.78 -2.76 -2.71
C ASN A 224 -18.95 -1.68 -2.03
N THR A 225 -17.97 -2.05 -1.20
CA THR A 225 -17.21 -1.09 -0.37
C THR A 225 -15.80 -0.82 -0.88
N TYR A 226 -15.13 -1.83 -1.46
CA TYR A 226 -13.70 -1.72 -1.81
C TYR A 226 -13.41 -1.64 -3.30
N ARG A 227 -14.45 -1.75 -4.15
CA ARG A 227 -14.34 -1.51 -5.58
C ARG A 227 -14.18 -0.02 -5.85
N LEU A 228 -12.96 0.37 -6.19
CA LEU A 228 -12.61 1.77 -6.45
C LEU A 228 -13.20 2.24 -7.79
N LYS A 229 -13.74 3.45 -7.79
CA LYS A 229 -14.01 4.23 -9.01
C LYS A 229 -12.99 5.35 -9.13
N LEU A 230 -12.85 5.90 -10.34
CA LEU A 230 -11.90 6.99 -10.58
C LEU A 230 -12.30 8.26 -9.80
N ASP A 231 -13.61 8.48 -9.65
CA ASP A 231 -14.19 9.64 -8.96
C ASP A 231 -14.04 9.56 -7.43
N ASP A 232 -13.81 8.36 -6.88
CA ASP A 232 -13.56 8.18 -5.44
C ASP A 232 -12.14 8.59 -5.03
N LEU A 233 -11.27 8.91 -6.00
CA LEU A 233 -9.88 9.29 -5.76
C LEU A 233 -9.72 10.81 -5.60
N PRO A 234 -8.77 11.27 -4.76
CA PRO A 234 -8.51 12.68 -4.56
C PRO A 234 -8.24 13.46 -5.87
N PRO A 235 -8.62 14.75 -5.93
CA PRO A 235 -8.19 15.70 -6.96
C PRO A 235 -6.70 15.60 -7.28
N TRP A 236 -6.32 15.67 -8.57
CA TRP A 236 -4.93 15.44 -9.01
C TRP A 236 -4.04 16.63 -8.66
N ASP A 237 -4.68 17.78 -8.48
CA ASP A 237 -4.17 19.06 -8.03
C ASP A 237 -4.01 19.15 -6.51
N ASP A 238 -4.67 18.28 -5.73
CA ASP A 238 -4.47 18.17 -4.28
C ASP A 238 -3.32 17.20 -3.97
N GLU A 239 -2.09 17.71 -4.03
CA GLU A 239 -0.87 16.92 -3.79
C GLU A 239 -0.85 16.24 -2.42
N LYS A 240 -1.39 16.91 -1.39
CA LYS A 240 -1.39 16.39 -0.02
C LYS A 240 -2.34 15.20 0.09
N ALA A 241 -3.56 15.32 -0.45
CA ALA A 241 -4.51 14.23 -0.45
C ALA A 241 -4.06 13.05 -1.32
N VAL A 242 -3.48 13.32 -2.49
CA VAL A 242 -2.94 12.29 -3.40
C VAL A 242 -1.79 11.50 -2.75
N SER A 243 -0.87 12.21 -2.10
CA SER A 243 0.27 11.59 -1.39
C SER A 243 -0.21 10.75 -0.19
N ALA A 244 -1.19 11.24 0.56
CA ALA A 244 -1.73 10.56 1.73
C ALA A 244 -2.69 9.40 1.42
N TYR A 245 -3.27 9.36 0.22
CA TYR A 245 -4.28 8.36 -0.14
C TYR A 245 -3.73 6.93 -0.02
N GLN A 246 -4.50 6.02 0.56
CA GLN A 246 -4.19 4.59 0.51
C GLN A 246 -5.47 3.82 0.27
N ALA A 247 -5.41 2.89 -0.68
CA ALA A 247 -6.53 2.01 -0.94
C ALA A 247 -6.82 1.16 0.33
N PRO A 248 -8.09 0.87 0.66
CA PRO A 248 -8.43 0.18 1.91
C PRO A 248 -7.85 -1.23 2.03
N LEU A 249 -7.73 -1.97 0.93
CA LEU A 249 -7.23 -3.34 0.92
C LEU A 249 -5.74 -3.39 0.56
N CYS A 250 -5.06 -4.48 0.92
CA CYS A 250 -3.67 -4.74 0.54
C CYS A 250 -2.67 -3.66 1.01
N ARG A 251 -2.96 -2.94 2.10
CA ARG A 251 -2.08 -1.89 2.64
C ARG A 251 -0.74 -2.45 3.08
N GLN A 252 0.35 -1.79 2.72
CA GLN A 252 1.67 -2.23 3.14
C GLN A 252 1.90 -1.81 4.61
N ASN A 253 1.82 -2.78 5.52
CA ASN A 253 2.00 -2.56 6.97
C ASN A 253 3.47 -2.31 7.39
N SER A 254 4.41 -2.24 6.45
CA SER A 254 5.75 -1.71 6.76
C SER A 254 5.61 -0.19 6.88
N SER A 255 5.37 0.26 8.11
CA SER A 255 5.22 1.67 8.53
C SER A 255 6.48 2.53 8.33
N ARG A 256 7.48 2.01 7.63
CA ARG A 256 8.50 2.84 7.02
C ARG A 256 8.29 2.76 5.52
N PRO A 257 7.95 3.87 4.83
CA PRO A 257 8.50 4.01 3.51
C PRO A 257 10.00 3.84 3.75
N ILE A 258 10.55 2.69 3.42
CA ILE A 258 11.98 2.58 3.18
C ILE A 258 12.16 3.71 2.19
N GLY A 259 12.77 4.81 2.66
CA GLY A 259 12.99 6.00 1.86
C GLY A 259 13.42 5.47 0.53
N LEU A 260 12.66 5.82 -0.51
CA LEU A 260 13.00 5.52 -1.88
C LEU A 260 14.37 6.17 -2.09
N TYR A 261 15.44 5.46 -1.69
CA TYR A 261 16.58 5.35 -2.56
C TYR A 261 15.94 5.07 -3.90
N PRO A 262 16.12 5.94 -4.89
CA PRO A 262 15.89 5.54 -6.25
C PRO A 262 16.67 4.24 -6.34
N PHE A 263 15.95 3.12 -6.40
CA PHE A 263 16.50 1.93 -6.98
C PHE A 263 16.67 2.36 -8.43
N GLU A 264 17.77 3.08 -8.70
CA GLU A 264 18.44 2.97 -9.98
C GLU A 264 18.47 1.49 -10.20
N VAL A 265 17.64 1.08 -11.14
CA VAL A 265 17.65 -0.25 -11.69
C VAL A 265 19.09 -0.42 -12.14
N SER A 266 19.91 -1.01 -11.27
CA SER A 266 21.24 -1.45 -11.61
C SER A 266 21.02 -2.37 -12.80
N LEU A 267 21.42 -1.86 -13.96
CA LEU A 267 21.44 -2.51 -15.26
C LEU A 267 22.37 -3.72 -15.16
N SER A 268 21.92 -4.77 -14.47
CA SER A 268 22.56 -6.08 -14.41
C SER A 268 21.93 -7.03 -15.43
N MET A 269 21.70 -6.53 -16.65
CA MET A 269 21.28 -7.32 -17.81
C MET A 269 22.08 -6.88 -19.04
N SER A 270 23.42 -6.86 -18.91
CA SER A 270 24.34 -6.77 -20.04
C SER A 270 25.57 -7.64 -19.78
N ALA A 271 25.33 -8.95 -19.75
CA ALA A 271 26.33 -9.94 -20.12
C ALA A 271 25.82 -10.63 -21.38
N ILE A 272 26.23 -10.11 -22.55
CA ILE A 272 26.45 -10.75 -23.86
C ILE A 272 26.49 -9.61 -24.89
N GLY A 273 27.65 -9.43 -25.54
CA GLY A 273 27.79 -8.61 -26.74
C GLY A 273 28.77 -7.45 -26.62
N GLN A 274 30.07 -7.75 -26.59
CA GLN A 274 31.08 -6.80 -27.06
C GLN A 274 30.88 -6.55 -28.56
N ALA A 275 30.65 -5.30 -28.97
CA ALA A 275 31.09 -4.77 -30.25
C ALA A 275 31.24 -3.26 -30.12
N ALA A 276 32.46 -2.79 -30.35
CA ALA A 276 32.87 -1.40 -30.25
C ALA A 276 32.08 -0.51 -31.24
N GLY A 277 31.64 0.65 -30.75
CA GLY A 277 30.94 1.65 -31.54
C GLY A 277 31.02 3.01 -30.86
N ASP A 278 32.05 3.74 -31.23
CA ASP A 278 32.39 5.13 -30.92
C ASP A 278 31.16 6.06 -30.79
N ARG A 279 30.94 6.63 -29.60
CA ARG A 279 29.99 7.73 -29.36
C ARG A 279 30.65 8.80 -28.49
N LYS A 280 31.07 9.86 -29.19
CA LYS A 280 31.38 11.19 -28.65
C LYS A 280 30.17 11.79 -27.93
N GLY A 281 30.39 12.14 -26.67
CA GLY A 281 30.11 13.45 -26.07
C GLY A 281 28.65 13.92 -25.95
N GLU A 282 28.16 13.95 -24.71
CA GLU A 282 27.58 15.15 -24.11
C GLU A 282 27.64 14.98 -22.58
N ASP A 283 28.57 15.72 -21.97
CA ASP A 283 28.64 16.01 -20.55
C ASP A 283 27.36 16.74 -20.13
N ASP A 284 26.76 16.31 -19.03
CA ASP A 284 26.01 17.20 -18.16
C ASP A 284 26.19 16.71 -16.72
N ASP A 285 27.20 17.30 -16.07
CA ASP A 285 27.57 17.09 -14.68
C ASP A 285 26.38 17.41 -13.75
N ALA A 286 25.83 16.38 -13.11
CA ALA A 286 24.89 16.49 -12.02
C ALA A 286 25.61 16.86 -10.72
N MET A 287 26.01 18.13 -10.59
CA MET A 287 26.34 18.71 -9.27
C MET A 287 25.04 18.95 -8.50
N VAL A 288 24.68 17.99 -7.64
CA VAL A 288 23.64 18.17 -6.62
C VAL A 288 24.21 19.15 -5.60
N GLN A 289 23.75 20.39 -5.67
CA GLN A 289 23.99 21.38 -4.64
C GLN A 289 23.01 21.05 -3.50
N ASP A 290 23.54 20.41 -2.44
CA ASP A 290 22.81 20.22 -1.19
C ASP A 290 22.47 21.61 -0.64
N GLY A 291 21.19 21.97 -0.73
CA GLY A 291 20.65 23.10 0.00
C GLY A 291 20.66 22.73 1.48
N GLU A 292 21.58 23.34 2.23
CA GLU A 292 21.57 23.37 3.69
C GLU A 292 20.20 23.87 4.14
N GLY A 293 19.33 22.93 4.52
CA GLY A 293 18.11 23.25 5.23
C GLY A 293 18.52 23.80 6.60
N GLU A 294 18.39 25.11 6.76
CA GLU A 294 18.44 25.78 8.05
C GLU A 294 17.47 25.07 9.00
N ALA A 295 18.02 24.22 9.87
CA ALA A 295 17.30 23.72 11.02
C ALA A 295 17.03 24.92 11.93
N GLN A 296 15.82 25.46 11.83
CA GLN A 296 15.28 26.36 12.83
C GLN A 296 15.38 25.63 14.18
N ALA A 297 16.30 26.11 15.02
CA ALA A 297 16.44 25.72 16.40
C ALA A 297 15.23 26.25 17.18
N GLU A 298 14.09 25.60 17.02
CA GLU A 298 12.91 25.80 17.87
C GLU A 298 13.11 25.01 19.16
N GLY A 299 13.19 25.73 20.28
CA GLY A 299 12.96 25.22 21.63
C GLY A 299 13.99 24.23 22.14
N HIS A 300 14.70 24.62 23.19
CA HIS A 300 15.49 23.72 24.03
C HIS A 300 14.55 22.80 24.84
N ASP A 301 13.72 22.00 24.15
CA ASP A 301 13.01 20.88 24.74
C ASP A 301 14.07 19.77 24.85
N ASP A 302 14.50 19.47 26.07
CA ASP A 302 15.49 18.44 26.30
C ASP A 302 15.04 17.15 25.58
N ASP A 303 15.77 16.71 24.55
CA ASP A 303 15.46 15.47 23.85
C ASP A 303 15.65 14.29 24.84
N LEU A 304 14.57 13.92 25.53
CA LEU A 304 14.56 12.83 26.52
C LEU A 304 14.62 11.45 25.83
N GLY A 305 14.75 11.40 24.51
CA GLY A 305 14.85 10.20 23.69
C GLY A 305 13.49 9.58 23.39
N ASN A 306 13.36 9.03 22.18
CA ASN A 306 12.19 8.26 21.76
C ASN A 306 12.27 6.82 22.28
N ILE A 307 11.14 6.30 22.78
CA ILE A 307 11.02 4.90 23.18
C ILE A 307 10.83 4.06 21.92
N GLY A 308 11.78 3.16 21.65
CA GLY A 308 11.75 2.24 20.53
C GLY A 308 11.94 0.80 20.96
N GLN A 309 11.86 -0.13 20.01
CA GLN A 309 12.23 -1.53 20.23
C GLN A 309 13.71 -1.82 19.94
N ASP A 310 14.44 -0.83 19.46
CA ASP A 310 15.88 -0.95 19.29
C ASP A 310 16.54 -0.97 20.67
N THR A 311 17.46 -1.92 20.88
CA THR A 311 18.28 -1.95 22.08
C THR A 311 19.14 -0.68 22.12
N LEU A 312 19.54 -0.23 23.31
CA LEU A 312 20.40 0.94 23.43
C LEU A 312 21.71 0.73 22.66
N SER A 313 22.23 -0.50 22.67
CA SER A 313 23.39 -0.89 21.86
C SER A 313 23.16 -0.68 20.35
N SER A 314 21.97 -1.01 19.84
CA SER A 314 21.61 -0.72 18.43
C SER A 314 21.49 0.78 18.16
N MET A 315 20.93 1.55 19.11
CA MET A 315 20.79 3.00 18.96
C MET A 315 22.14 3.72 19.01
N ILE A 316 23.01 3.37 19.96
CA ILE A 316 24.39 3.88 20.05
C ILE A 316 25.14 3.57 18.76
N ARG A 317 25.04 2.35 18.23
CA ARG A 317 25.67 2.00 16.95
C ARG A 317 25.13 2.83 15.78
N LYS A 318 23.81 3.07 15.72
CA LYS A 318 23.22 3.92 14.67
C LYS A 318 23.69 5.36 14.77
N ASP A 319 23.82 5.88 15.99
CA ASP A 319 24.35 7.23 16.25
C ASP A 319 25.84 7.32 15.88
N GLU A 320 26.64 6.32 16.22
CA GLU A 320 28.05 6.21 15.81
C GLU A 320 28.23 6.12 14.29
N LEU A 321 27.26 5.54 13.57
CA LEU A 321 27.23 5.43 12.11
C LEU A 321 26.66 6.68 11.41
N GLY A 322 26.14 7.67 12.16
CA GLY A 322 25.58 8.88 11.61
C GLY A 322 26.58 9.67 10.75
N PRO A 323 26.11 10.38 9.70
CA PRO A 323 26.99 11.08 8.76
C PRO A 323 27.92 12.10 9.44
N SER A 324 27.54 12.64 10.60
CA SER A 324 28.32 13.58 11.39
C SER A 324 29.60 13.00 12.01
N ARG A 325 29.75 11.67 12.07
CA ARG A 325 30.96 11.00 12.61
C ARG A 325 31.62 10.07 11.59
N GLY A 326 31.50 10.42 10.31
CA GLY A 326 32.04 9.65 9.20
C GLY A 326 33.56 9.44 9.26
N ARG A 327 33.99 8.16 9.32
CA ARG A 327 35.09 7.59 8.50
C ARG A 327 35.53 6.18 8.86
N ARG A 328 34.95 5.51 9.86
CA ARG A 328 35.24 4.09 10.07
C ARG A 328 34.24 3.25 9.29
N ARG A 329 34.70 2.61 8.21
CA ARG A 329 34.00 1.49 7.58
C ARG A 329 33.90 0.38 8.62
N PHE A 330 32.86 0.42 9.44
CA PHE A 330 32.53 -0.69 10.31
C PHE A 330 31.83 -1.73 9.44
N TYR A 331 32.47 -2.89 9.26
CA TYR A 331 31.80 -4.05 8.71
C TYR A 331 30.79 -4.51 9.76
N ASP A 332 29.52 -4.31 9.44
CA ASP A 332 28.40 -4.67 10.29
C ASP A 332 28.47 -6.16 10.62
N THR A 333 28.80 -6.48 11.86
CA THR A 333 28.66 -7.85 12.38
C THR A 333 27.17 -8.03 12.60
N TYR A 334 26.49 -8.52 11.55
CA TYR A 334 25.08 -8.88 11.45
C TYR A 334 24.29 -8.69 12.76
N PRO A 335 23.37 -7.71 12.86
CA PRO A 335 22.42 -7.68 13.96
C PRO A 335 21.79 -9.06 14.10
N SER A 336 21.80 -9.59 15.33
CA SER A 336 21.30 -10.94 15.63
C SER A 336 19.93 -11.12 14.97
N PHE A 337 19.81 -12.11 14.08
CA PHE A 337 18.58 -12.40 13.34
C PHE A 337 17.34 -12.46 14.25
N THR A 338 17.55 -12.91 15.49
CA THR A 338 16.55 -12.96 16.55
C THR A 338 15.97 -11.58 16.89
N GLU A 339 16.80 -10.54 17.01
CA GLU A 339 16.36 -9.16 17.31
C GLU A 339 15.59 -8.51 16.16
N LEU A 340 15.95 -8.82 14.92
CA LEU A 340 15.19 -8.33 13.75
C LEU A 340 13.83 -9.03 13.66
N SER A 341 13.80 -10.33 13.94
CA SER A 341 12.59 -11.15 13.83
C SER A 341 11.51 -10.77 14.84
N SER A 342 11.88 -10.29 16.03
CA SER A 342 10.94 -9.92 17.10
C SER A 342 10.26 -8.58 16.86
N LYS A 343 10.88 -7.69 16.06
CA LYS A 343 10.37 -6.36 15.70
C LYS A 343 9.46 -6.36 14.47
N LEU A 344 9.28 -7.52 13.82
CA LEU A 344 8.43 -7.64 12.66
C LEU A 344 6.97 -7.32 13.02
N SER A 345 6.29 -6.57 12.15
CA SER A 345 4.88 -6.19 12.31
C SER A 345 3.88 -7.26 11.85
N TYR A 346 4.39 -8.46 11.59
CA TYR A 346 3.63 -9.59 11.08
C TYR A 346 4.03 -10.92 11.76
N PRO A 347 3.09 -11.87 11.89
CA PRO A 347 3.39 -13.22 12.39
C PRO A 347 4.36 -14.00 11.50
N GLN A 348 5.11 -14.95 12.09
CA GLN A 348 6.07 -15.80 11.35
C GLN A 348 5.42 -16.47 10.13
N ASP A 349 4.30 -17.15 10.38
CA ASP A 349 3.60 -17.95 9.38
C ASP A 349 2.35 -17.22 8.89
N HIS A 350 2.49 -15.97 8.44
CA HIS A 350 1.34 -15.22 7.96
C HIS A 350 0.86 -15.71 6.59
N LEU A 351 -0.45 -15.67 6.36
CA LEU A 351 -1.04 -15.78 5.02
C LEU A 351 -1.57 -14.42 4.63
N SER A 352 -1.13 -13.91 3.48
CA SER A 352 -1.70 -12.68 2.94
C SER A 352 -3.19 -12.85 2.68
N VAL A 353 -4.01 -11.89 3.10
CA VAL A 353 -5.45 -11.89 2.82
C VAL A 353 -5.70 -11.86 1.31
N GLY A 354 -4.96 -11.03 0.55
CA GLY A 354 -5.05 -11.03 -0.91
C GLY A 354 -4.76 -12.42 -1.51
N ARG A 355 -3.70 -13.09 -1.04
CA ARG A 355 -3.40 -14.47 -1.49
C ARG A 355 -4.54 -15.44 -1.17
N TYR A 356 -5.11 -15.37 0.03
CA TYR A 356 -6.24 -16.22 0.41
C TYR A 356 -7.48 -15.94 -0.47
N MET A 357 -7.82 -14.68 -0.70
CA MET A 357 -8.97 -14.28 -1.51
C MET A 357 -8.83 -14.74 -2.96
N LYS A 358 -7.61 -14.66 -3.54
CA LYS A 358 -7.30 -15.25 -4.86
C LYS A 358 -7.64 -16.75 -4.89
N THR A 359 -7.16 -17.51 -3.90
CA THR A 359 -7.37 -18.96 -3.84
C THR A 359 -8.84 -19.32 -3.60
N ARG A 360 -9.56 -18.54 -2.78
CA ARG A 360 -10.96 -18.83 -2.40
C ARG A 360 -11.95 -18.55 -3.53
N TYR A 361 -11.86 -17.40 -4.18
CA TYR A 361 -12.84 -16.96 -5.20
C TYR A 361 -12.37 -17.20 -6.63
N GLY A 362 -11.08 -17.47 -6.82
CA GLY A 362 -10.48 -17.65 -8.14
C GLY A 362 -10.12 -16.33 -8.81
N ILE A 363 -9.15 -16.44 -9.71
CA ILE A 363 -8.55 -15.40 -10.57
C ILE A 363 -9.55 -14.65 -11.46
N LYS A 364 -10.63 -15.28 -11.92
CA LYS A 364 -11.63 -14.64 -12.77
C LYS A 364 -12.72 -13.90 -11.99
N SER A 365 -12.68 -13.92 -10.66
CA SER A 365 -13.71 -13.28 -9.85
C SER A 365 -13.52 -11.76 -9.75
N GLY A 366 -14.64 -11.03 -9.64
CA GLY A 366 -14.62 -9.60 -9.33
C GLY A 366 -13.89 -9.27 -8.02
N VAL A 367 -14.02 -10.15 -7.02
CA VAL A 367 -13.30 -10.03 -5.73
C VAL A 367 -11.78 -9.99 -5.96
N ALA A 368 -11.27 -10.89 -6.79
CA ALA A 368 -9.85 -10.94 -7.10
C ALA A 368 -9.37 -9.69 -7.87
N ALA A 369 -10.19 -9.16 -8.79
CA ALA A 369 -9.91 -7.92 -9.51
C ALA A 369 -9.86 -6.69 -8.57
N VAL A 370 -10.77 -6.61 -7.59
CA VAL A 370 -10.78 -5.56 -6.56
C VAL A 370 -9.48 -5.60 -5.74
N TYR A 371 -9.07 -6.79 -5.29
CA TYR A 371 -7.82 -6.95 -4.52
C TYR A 371 -6.57 -6.60 -5.35
N LEU A 372 -6.51 -7.00 -6.63
CA LEU A 372 -5.42 -6.61 -7.52
C LEU A 372 -5.36 -5.09 -7.69
N THR A 373 -6.50 -4.44 -7.96
CA THR A 373 -6.57 -2.98 -8.13
C THR A 373 -6.06 -2.28 -6.88
N ASN A 374 -6.55 -2.66 -5.70
CA ASN A 374 -6.08 -2.10 -4.42
C ASN A 374 -4.58 -2.35 -4.19
N ALA A 375 -4.08 -3.55 -4.54
CA ALA A 375 -2.66 -3.88 -4.40
C ALA A 375 -1.76 -3.03 -5.31
N VAL A 376 -2.18 -2.80 -6.56
CA VAL A 376 -1.47 -1.93 -7.51
C VAL A 376 -1.45 -0.49 -7.02
N ILE A 377 -2.59 0.05 -6.57
CA ILE A 377 -2.66 1.41 -6.04
C ILE A 377 -1.77 1.59 -4.81
N ASN A 378 -1.73 0.60 -3.92
CA ASN A 378 -0.87 0.62 -2.73
C ASN A 378 0.59 0.23 -2.99
N GLY A 379 0.96 -0.14 -4.23
CA GLY A 379 2.33 -0.55 -4.56
C GLY A 379 2.77 -1.86 -3.88
N ASN A 380 1.84 -2.71 -3.46
CA ASN A 380 2.14 -3.93 -2.71
C ASN A 380 2.61 -5.05 -3.64
N THR A 381 3.90 -5.04 -3.98
CA THR A 381 4.55 -5.97 -4.92
C THR A 381 4.35 -7.43 -4.55
N ASN A 382 4.39 -7.77 -3.27
CA ASN A 382 4.16 -9.14 -2.78
C ASN A 382 2.78 -9.66 -3.19
N VAL A 383 1.73 -8.84 -3.04
CA VAL A 383 0.37 -9.22 -3.46
C VAL A 383 0.26 -9.23 -4.97
N ILE A 384 0.78 -8.22 -5.68
CA ILE A 384 0.71 -8.13 -7.14
C ILE A 384 1.36 -9.36 -7.80
N GLN A 385 2.56 -9.76 -7.34
CA GLN A 385 3.24 -10.97 -7.82
C GLN A 385 2.36 -12.21 -7.61
N ASN A 386 1.71 -12.35 -6.45
CA ASN A 386 0.80 -13.48 -6.23
C ASN A 386 -0.35 -13.53 -7.25
N TYR A 387 -0.77 -12.42 -7.85
CA TYR A 387 -1.84 -12.38 -8.85
C TYR A 387 -1.35 -12.46 -10.30
N MET A 388 -0.15 -11.93 -10.57
CA MET A 388 0.40 -11.79 -11.93
C MET A 388 1.48 -12.85 -12.26
N SER A 389 2.07 -13.51 -11.26
CA SER A 389 3.13 -14.49 -11.47
C SER A 389 2.64 -15.65 -12.34
N ARG A 390 3.36 -15.87 -13.43
CA ARG A 390 3.17 -16.98 -14.36
C ARG A 390 3.90 -18.19 -13.80
N ASP A 391 3.18 -19.14 -13.23
CA ASP A 391 3.78 -20.44 -12.91
C ASP A 391 4.18 -21.10 -14.24
N ALA A 392 5.48 -21.32 -14.44
CA ALA A 392 6.03 -21.84 -15.71
C ALA A 392 5.44 -23.20 -16.14
N LYS A 393 4.76 -23.90 -15.20
CA LYS A 393 4.14 -25.21 -15.41
C LYS A 393 2.64 -25.15 -15.68
N GLU A 394 1.98 -24.02 -15.41
CA GLU A 394 0.54 -23.88 -15.59
C GLU A 394 0.25 -22.67 -16.47
N SER A 395 -0.46 -22.89 -17.58
CA SER A 395 -1.15 -21.83 -18.33
C SER A 395 -2.35 -21.26 -17.54
N ALA A 396 -2.24 -21.23 -16.21
CA ALA A 396 -3.28 -20.75 -15.33
C ALA A 396 -3.63 -19.30 -15.75
N PRO A 397 -4.92 -18.98 -15.87
CA PRO A 397 -5.32 -17.66 -16.30
C PRO A 397 -4.83 -16.60 -15.29
N ARG A 398 -4.36 -15.46 -15.79
CA ARG A 398 -4.04 -14.29 -14.96
C ARG A 398 -5.27 -13.41 -14.83
N ILE A 399 -5.27 -12.53 -13.82
CA ILE A 399 -6.25 -11.45 -13.80
C ILE A 399 -5.87 -10.46 -14.89
N PRO A 400 -6.79 -10.08 -15.79
CA PRO A 400 -6.47 -9.11 -16.84
C PRO A 400 -6.10 -7.75 -16.25
N VAL A 401 -5.05 -7.14 -16.78
CA VAL A 401 -4.72 -5.73 -16.54
C VAL A 401 -5.71 -4.87 -17.33
N THR A 402 -6.15 -3.74 -16.76
CA THR A 402 -7.12 -2.83 -17.39
C THR A 402 -6.62 -1.40 -17.47
N LEU A 403 -7.09 -0.62 -18.44
CA LEU A 403 -6.74 0.79 -18.59
C LEU A 403 -7.15 1.61 -17.36
N LYS A 404 -8.24 1.23 -16.69
CA LYS A 404 -8.70 1.83 -15.44
C LYS A 404 -7.61 1.87 -14.37
N ILE A 405 -6.80 0.81 -14.23
CA ILE A 405 -5.69 0.79 -13.27
C ILE A 405 -4.67 1.90 -13.59
N PHE A 406 -4.31 2.06 -14.87
CA PHE A 406 -3.40 3.13 -15.30
C PHE A 406 -3.99 4.52 -15.07
N LYS A 407 -5.28 4.73 -15.34
CA LYS A 407 -5.97 6.01 -15.07
C LYS A 407 -5.96 6.35 -13.58
N MET A 408 -6.14 5.37 -12.71
CA MET A 408 -6.07 5.57 -11.26
C MET A 408 -4.66 5.89 -10.79
N LEU A 409 -3.64 5.20 -11.32
CA LEU A 409 -2.24 5.53 -11.02
C LEU A 409 -1.86 6.93 -11.52
N ALA A 410 -2.37 7.34 -12.69
CA ALA A 410 -2.20 8.68 -13.25
C ALA A 410 -2.82 9.74 -12.33
N ARG A 411 -4.07 9.53 -11.91
CA ARG A 411 -4.79 10.39 -10.96
C ARG A 411 -4.01 10.58 -9.64
N LEU A 412 -3.34 9.54 -9.17
CA LEU A 412 -2.53 9.56 -7.95
C LEU A 412 -1.06 9.93 -8.18
N GLY A 413 -0.63 10.19 -9.42
CA GLY A 413 0.76 10.49 -9.76
C GLY A 413 1.78 9.38 -9.44
N ARG A 414 1.34 8.13 -9.21
CA ARG A 414 2.17 7.00 -8.73
C ARG A 414 2.88 6.26 -9.86
N THR A 415 4.06 5.72 -9.57
CA THR A 415 4.78 4.89 -10.54
C THR A 415 3.95 3.69 -11.01
N THR A 416 4.05 3.39 -12.30
CA THR A 416 3.49 2.17 -12.89
C THR A 416 4.47 1.02 -12.68
N GLY A 417 4.07 -0.02 -11.96
CA GLY A 417 4.93 -1.18 -11.72
C GLY A 417 5.33 -1.91 -13.02
N PRO A 418 6.60 -2.36 -13.17
CA PRO A 418 7.09 -2.99 -14.41
C PRO A 418 6.29 -4.22 -14.81
N ILE A 419 5.79 -4.97 -13.82
CA ILE A 419 5.02 -6.19 -14.02
C ILE A 419 3.75 -5.98 -14.86
N LEU A 420 3.15 -4.77 -14.83
CA LEU A 420 1.97 -4.47 -15.66
C LEU A 420 2.34 -4.38 -17.14
N PHE A 421 3.53 -3.87 -17.47
CA PHE A 421 3.99 -3.78 -18.86
C PHE A 421 4.54 -5.09 -19.37
N GLU A 422 5.21 -5.86 -18.51
CA GLU A 422 5.60 -7.24 -18.84
C GLU A 422 4.36 -8.08 -19.21
N ASP A 423 3.23 -7.84 -18.54
CA ASP A 423 1.95 -8.49 -18.86
C ASP A 423 1.46 -8.15 -20.27
N ILE A 424 1.50 -6.86 -20.63
CA ILE A 424 1.15 -6.33 -21.96
C ILE A 424 2.11 -6.86 -23.03
N GLU A 425 3.42 -6.87 -22.77
CA GLU A 425 4.44 -7.42 -23.66
C GLU A 425 4.24 -8.92 -23.88
N ALA A 426 3.76 -9.65 -22.87
CA ALA A 426 3.38 -11.06 -22.99
C ALA A 426 2.06 -11.28 -23.76
N GLY A 427 1.41 -10.22 -24.25
CA GLY A 427 0.19 -10.29 -25.06
C GLY A 427 -1.11 -10.19 -24.25
N ALA A 428 -1.14 -9.36 -23.21
CA ALA A 428 -2.39 -9.09 -22.49
C ALA A 428 -3.48 -8.53 -23.41
N GLU A 429 -4.69 -9.06 -23.26
CA GLU A 429 -5.88 -8.51 -23.90
C GLU A 429 -6.12 -7.08 -23.40
N PHE A 430 -6.65 -6.24 -24.28
CA PHE A 430 -6.96 -4.87 -23.94
C PHE A 430 -8.37 -4.79 -23.34
N TYR A 431 -8.45 -4.21 -22.14
CA TYR A 431 -9.70 -3.95 -21.44
C TYR A 431 -9.69 -2.52 -20.88
N PHE A 432 -10.79 -1.79 -21.03
CA PHE A 432 -10.98 -0.49 -20.41
C PHE A 432 -11.14 -0.61 -18.90
N SER A 433 -11.93 -1.59 -18.45
CA SER A 433 -12.22 -1.83 -17.04
C SER A 433 -12.48 -3.31 -16.76
N GLU A 434 -12.67 -3.64 -15.48
CA GLU A 434 -13.07 -4.99 -15.08
C GLU A 434 -14.45 -5.42 -15.62
N GLU A 435 -15.29 -4.47 -16.06
CA GLU A 435 -16.61 -4.74 -16.61
C GLU A 435 -16.56 -5.39 -18.00
N ASP A 436 -15.42 -5.28 -18.69
CA ASP A 436 -15.27 -5.80 -20.04
C ASP A 436 -15.01 -7.32 -20.07
N TYR A 437 -14.52 -7.89 -18.97
CA TYR A 437 -14.21 -9.32 -18.87
C TYR A 437 -14.95 -10.05 -17.74
N LEU A 438 -15.60 -9.33 -16.83
CA LEU A 438 -16.42 -9.90 -15.78
C LEU A 438 -17.89 -9.97 -16.19
N THR A 439 -18.57 -11.00 -15.71
CA THR A 439 -20.02 -11.12 -15.89
C THR A 439 -20.78 -10.14 -14.98
N ALA A 440 -22.00 -9.76 -15.36
CA ALA A 440 -22.86 -8.90 -14.52
C ALA A 440 -23.12 -9.52 -13.12
N GLU A 441 -23.16 -10.85 -13.02
CA GLU A 441 -23.28 -11.56 -11.74
C GLU A 441 -22.05 -11.32 -10.86
N GLU A 442 -20.84 -11.43 -11.41
CA GLU A 442 -19.59 -11.16 -10.68
C GLU A 442 -19.46 -9.70 -10.27
N LEU A 443 -19.92 -8.78 -11.11
CA LEU A 443 -19.92 -7.34 -10.80
C LEU A 443 -20.91 -6.97 -9.70
N SER A 444 -22.04 -7.66 -9.63
CA SER A 444 -23.08 -7.41 -8.61
C SER A 444 -22.69 -7.89 -7.22
N GLY A 445 -21.66 -8.73 -7.10
CA GLY A 445 -21.32 -9.42 -5.86
C GLY A 445 -22.38 -10.40 -5.38
N ALA A 446 -23.38 -10.72 -6.22
CA ALA A 446 -24.43 -11.66 -5.89
C ALA A 446 -23.85 -13.08 -5.69
N PRO A 447 -24.45 -13.89 -4.81
CA PRO A 447 -24.06 -15.28 -4.65
C PRO A 447 -24.23 -16.03 -5.98
N GLN A 448 -23.15 -16.64 -6.47
CA GLN A 448 -23.21 -17.48 -7.67
C GLN A 448 -24.10 -18.69 -7.37
N LYS A 449 -25.11 -18.94 -8.22
CA LYS A 449 -26.12 -19.99 -8.02
C LYS A 449 -25.65 -21.40 -8.39
N THR A 450 -24.35 -21.66 -8.47
CA THR A 450 -23.73 -22.84 -9.09
C THR A 450 -22.55 -23.32 -8.24
N PHE A 451 -22.32 -24.57 -7.83
CA PHE A 451 -22.87 -25.90 -8.13
C PHE A 451 -22.52 -26.84 -6.91
N THR A 452 -23.44 -27.75 -6.53
CA THR A 452 -23.31 -28.87 -5.54
C THR A 452 -23.29 -28.48 -4.03
N THR A 453 -24.09 -29.01 -3.08
CA THR A 453 -25.01 -30.17 -2.98
C THR A 453 -26.19 -29.90 -2.02
N ALA A 454 -27.28 -30.64 -2.25
CA ALA A 454 -28.33 -31.08 -1.32
C ALA A 454 -29.29 -30.06 -0.68
N LYS A 455 -30.58 -30.21 -1.05
CA LYS A 455 -31.78 -30.11 -0.20
C LYS A 455 -31.51 -29.57 1.23
N ARG A 456 -31.48 -28.25 1.41
CA ARG A 456 -31.64 -27.67 2.75
C ARG A 456 -32.60 -26.50 2.68
N GLY A 457 -33.63 -26.64 3.53
CA GLY A 457 -34.88 -25.91 3.51
C GLY A 457 -34.77 -24.41 3.76
N LYS A 458 -35.94 -23.77 3.61
CA LYS A 458 -36.35 -22.45 4.11
C LYS A 458 -35.18 -21.48 4.33
N ARG A 459 -34.97 -20.60 3.35
CA ARG A 459 -34.19 -19.38 3.50
C ARG A 459 -34.57 -18.71 4.82
N LEU A 460 -33.68 -18.75 5.81
CA LEU A 460 -33.80 -17.90 6.98
C LEU A 460 -33.78 -16.45 6.49
N PRO A 461 -34.61 -15.57 7.07
CA PRO A 461 -34.68 -14.18 6.67
C PRO A 461 -33.28 -13.56 6.76
N ARG A 462 -32.91 -12.81 5.73
CA ARG A 462 -31.64 -12.09 5.62
C ARG A 462 -31.57 -11.11 6.80
N PHE A 463 -30.91 -11.51 7.88
CA PHE A 463 -30.77 -10.68 9.08
C PHE A 463 -29.82 -9.53 8.75
N ARG A 464 -30.40 -8.36 8.50
CA ARG A 464 -29.66 -7.10 8.40
C ARG A 464 -29.33 -6.69 9.83
N ILE A 465 -28.23 -7.21 10.38
CA ILE A 465 -27.67 -6.71 11.64
C ILE A 465 -27.39 -5.23 11.39
N LYS A 466 -28.16 -4.34 12.03
CA LYS A 466 -27.86 -2.91 12.06
C LYS A 466 -26.49 -2.81 12.73
N MET A 467 -25.45 -2.56 11.93
CA MET A 467 -24.15 -2.21 12.49
C MET A 467 -24.39 -0.99 13.37
N VAL A 468 -24.04 -1.11 14.65
CA VAL A 468 -24.01 0.03 15.56
C VAL A 468 -22.93 0.95 15.01
N GLN A 469 -23.38 1.99 14.31
CA GLN A 469 -22.55 3.00 13.71
C GLN A 469 -22.12 3.95 14.83
N GLU A 470 -21.19 3.51 15.68
CA GLU A 470 -20.53 4.36 16.66
C GLU A 470 -19.05 4.49 16.31
N TYR A 471 -18.57 5.74 16.38
CA TYR A 471 -17.21 6.23 16.14
C TYR A 471 -16.79 6.44 14.68
N THR A 472 -17.45 7.40 14.01
CA THR A 472 -16.69 8.36 13.20
C THR A 472 -16.32 9.55 14.10
N VAL A 473 -15.03 9.64 14.44
CA VAL A 473 -14.43 10.79 15.12
C VAL A 473 -14.67 12.01 14.22
N LYS A 474 -15.55 12.92 14.66
CA LYS A 474 -15.71 14.24 14.04
C LYS A 474 -14.47 15.05 14.39
N THR A 475 -13.64 15.32 13.39
CA THR A 475 -12.67 16.41 13.45
C THR A 475 -13.43 17.73 13.46
N GLU A 476 -13.32 18.46 14.57
CA GLU A 476 -13.84 19.81 14.74
C GLU A 476 -13.10 20.77 13.80
N SER A 477 -13.85 21.52 13.00
CA SER A 477 -13.39 22.75 12.36
C SER A 477 -14.22 23.92 12.88
N SER A 478 -13.52 24.94 13.37
CA SER A 478 -14.07 26.18 13.93
C SER A 478 -14.64 27.12 12.83
N PRO A 479 -15.43 28.15 13.21
CA PRO A 479 -16.51 28.70 12.39
C PRO A 479 -16.11 29.91 11.53
N GLY A 480 -16.72 30.01 10.34
CA GLY A 480 -16.80 31.22 9.54
C GLY A 480 -18.15 31.94 9.73
N PRO A 481 -18.21 33.27 9.61
CA PRO A 481 -19.34 34.06 10.09
C PRO A 481 -20.52 34.11 9.12
N SER A 482 -21.70 34.18 9.74
CA SER A 482 -23.03 34.40 9.17
C SER A 482 -23.23 35.83 8.66
N THR A 483 -23.88 35.99 7.50
CA THR A 483 -24.72 37.15 7.18
C THR A 483 -25.86 36.75 6.22
N LEU A 484 -27.05 36.65 6.84
CA LEU A 484 -28.44 36.93 6.46
C LEU A 484 -28.96 37.02 4.99
N PRO A 485 -30.29 36.81 4.81
CA PRO A 485 -30.96 36.51 3.54
C PRO A 485 -31.71 37.71 2.94
N PHE A 486 -32.09 37.60 1.66
CA PHE A 486 -33.17 38.38 1.06
C PHE A 486 -34.07 37.46 0.21
N GLU A 487 -35.33 37.40 0.63
CA GLU A 487 -36.56 37.21 -0.15
C GLU A 487 -36.63 38.33 -1.23
N ASP A 488 -37.39 38.32 -2.30
CA ASP A 488 -38.49 37.53 -2.84
C ASP A 488 -38.60 37.94 -4.33
N GLU A 489 -39.22 37.11 -5.18
CA GLU A 489 -40.24 37.53 -6.16
C GLU A 489 -40.46 36.43 -7.20
N GLN A 490 -41.67 35.87 -7.10
CA GLN A 490 -42.36 35.08 -8.11
C GLN A 490 -42.64 35.94 -9.34
N GLU A 491 -42.54 35.35 -10.54
CA GLU A 491 -43.57 35.57 -11.56
C GLU A 491 -43.66 34.35 -12.47
N GLU A 492 -44.86 33.75 -12.47
CA GLU A 492 -45.32 32.74 -13.42
C GLU A 492 -45.62 33.39 -14.77
N ALA A 493 -45.26 32.73 -15.87
CA ALA A 493 -46.02 32.81 -17.11
C ALA A 493 -45.74 31.60 -18.01
N GLU A 494 -46.77 30.78 -18.17
CA GLU A 494 -46.88 29.74 -19.18
C GLU A 494 -47.06 30.30 -20.60
N SER A 495 -46.69 29.44 -21.54
CA SER A 495 -47.32 29.24 -22.86
C SER A 495 -46.74 29.97 -24.09
N SER A 496 -46.24 29.13 -25.00
CA SER A 496 -46.81 28.92 -26.35
C SER A 496 -45.86 29.09 -27.54
N SER A 497 -46.01 28.10 -28.44
CA SER A 497 -45.83 28.13 -29.89
C SER A 497 -44.43 27.99 -30.50
N ALA A 498 -44.39 27.05 -31.44
CA ALA A 498 -43.25 26.52 -32.17
C ALA A 498 -42.94 27.32 -33.48
N PRO A 499 -42.40 26.70 -34.54
CA PRO A 499 -40.97 26.66 -34.88
C PRO A 499 -40.64 27.42 -36.18
N LEU A 500 -39.40 27.91 -36.35
CA LEU A 500 -38.91 28.39 -37.64
C LEU A 500 -37.64 27.67 -38.10
N LYS A 501 -37.76 27.17 -39.32
CA LYS A 501 -36.84 26.37 -40.12
C LYS A 501 -35.78 27.24 -40.83
N LEU A 502 -34.79 26.54 -41.42
CA LEU A 502 -33.90 26.88 -42.56
C LEU A 502 -32.57 27.56 -42.14
N ARG A 503 -31.36 27.13 -42.55
CA ARG A 503 -30.89 26.23 -43.64
C ARG A 503 -29.46 25.74 -43.36
N PRO A 504 -29.00 24.63 -43.96
CA PRO A 504 -27.62 24.13 -43.88
C PRO A 504 -26.72 24.74 -44.97
N ARG A 505 -25.52 25.22 -44.61
CA ARG A 505 -24.45 25.54 -45.57
C ARG A 505 -23.60 24.30 -45.81
N ARG A 506 -23.79 23.67 -46.98
CA ARG A 506 -22.80 22.77 -47.61
C ARG A 506 -21.75 23.63 -48.33
N SER A 507 -20.49 23.22 -48.26
CA SER A 507 -19.49 23.59 -49.27
C SER A 507 -18.67 22.35 -49.60
N THR A 508 -18.93 21.84 -50.79
CA THR A 508 -18.23 20.79 -51.51
C THR A 508 -17.02 21.40 -52.23
N ALA A 509 -15.84 20.83 -52.06
CA ALA A 509 -14.70 21.09 -52.95
C ALA A 509 -14.46 19.83 -53.81
N ASN A 510 -14.90 19.90 -55.07
CA ASN A 510 -14.57 18.93 -56.11
C ASN A 510 -13.15 19.23 -56.63
N LEU A 511 -12.24 18.27 -56.49
CA LEU A 511 -10.96 18.26 -57.20
C LEU A 511 -11.15 17.60 -58.57
N LYS A 512 -10.92 18.39 -59.62
CA LYS A 512 -10.91 17.99 -61.03
C LYS A 512 -9.68 17.11 -61.30
N SER A 513 -9.90 15.88 -61.77
CA SER A 513 -8.91 15.11 -62.50
C SER A 513 -8.87 15.58 -63.96
N TYR A 514 -7.68 15.92 -64.44
CA TYR A 514 -7.42 16.09 -65.88
C TYR A 514 -7.16 14.70 -66.48
N ALA A 515 -7.91 14.37 -67.52
CA ALA A 515 -7.62 13.26 -68.43
C ALA A 515 -6.65 13.76 -69.50
N VAL A 516 -5.57 13.00 -69.72
CA VAL A 516 -4.67 13.14 -70.87
C VAL A 516 -4.92 11.93 -71.76
N PRO A 517 -5.42 12.09 -73.00
CA PRO A 517 -5.52 11.00 -73.98
C PRO A 517 -4.22 10.84 -74.78
N ASP A 518 -3.96 9.57 -75.13
CA ASP A 518 -3.04 9.06 -76.16
C ASP A 518 -1.52 9.17 -75.92
N SER A 519 -0.97 8.07 -75.40
CA SER A 519 0.31 7.55 -75.91
C SER A 519 0.28 6.02 -75.84
N ASP A 520 0.17 5.46 -77.04
CA ASP A 520 0.36 4.07 -77.42
C ASP A 520 1.84 3.68 -77.20
N ASP A 521 2.08 2.65 -76.41
CA ASP A 521 3.33 1.87 -76.44
C ASP A 521 3.05 0.50 -75.81
N GLU A 522 2.74 -0.46 -76.68
CA GLU A 522 2.67 -1.87 -76.34
C GLU A 522 4.06 -2.47 -76.05
N ALA A 523 4.03 -3.54 -75.26
CA ALA A 523 5.06 -4.54 -75.03
C ALA A 523 6.14 -4.21 -74.00
N ILE A 524 6.00 -4.78 -72.79
CA ILE A 524 7.03 -5.57 -72.09
C ILE A 524 6.43 -6.25 -70.83
N ALA A 525 6.46 -7.59 -70.85
CA ALA A 525 6.51 -8.54 -69.72
C ALA A 525 5.31 -8.69 -68.75
N ASP A 526 4.44 -9.66 -69.08
CA ASP A 526 3.27 -10.13 -68.33
C ASP A 526 3.53 -11.14 -67.18
N ASP A 527 4.78 -11.37 -66.73
CA ASP A 527 5.07 -12.42 -65.74
C ASP A 527 5.42 -11.93 -64.32
N ALA A 528 5.43 -10.61 -64.07
CA ALA A 528 5.74 -10.04 -62.75
C ALA A 528 4.48 -9.66 -61.93
N ASP A 529 3.32 -9.56 -62.58
CA ASP A 529 2.15 -8.91 -61.99
C ASP A 529 1.24 -9.86 -61.19
N GLU A 530 1.30 -11.18 -61.45
CA GLU A 530 0.58 -12.18 -60.63
C GLU A 530 1.15 -12.28 -59.20
N MET A 531 2.47 -12.13 -59.03
CA MET A 531 3.10 -12.19 -57.71
C MET A 531 2.83 -10.92 -56.89
N VAL A 532 2.76 -9.74 -57.54
CA VAL A 532 2.42 -8.46 -56.91
C VAL A 532 0.92 -8.38 -56.57
N GLN A 533 0.06 -8.97 -57.39
CA GLN A 533 -1.38 -9.06 -57.11
C GLN A 533 -1.68 -10.06 -55.98
N HIS A 534 -0.95 -11.18 -55.86
CA HIS A 534 -1.09 -12.10 -54.72
C HIS A 534 -0.61 -11.47 -53.39
N VAL A 535 0.47 -10.69 -53.40
CA VAL A 535 0.96 -9.99 -52.19
C VAL A 535 0.03 -8.83 -51.79
N SER A 536 -0.52 -8.10 -52.77
CA SER A 536 -1.46 -7.00 -52.50
C SER A 536 -2.88 -7.44 -52.12
N ALA A 537 -3.31 -8.64 -52.54
CA ALA A 537 -4.58 -9.24 -52.12
C ALA A 537 -4.55 -9.68 -50.64
N HIS A 538 -3.38 -10.07 -50.11
CA HIS A 538 -3.20 -10.34 -48.68
C HIS A 538 -3.17 -9.06 -47.82
N ALA A 539 -2.82 -7.90 -48.39
CA ALA A 539 -2.71 -6.62 -47.70
C ALA A 539 -4.05 -5.89 -47.45
N LYS A 540 -5.13 -6.28 -48.13
CA LYS A 540 -6.45 -5.60 -48.04
C LYS A 540 -7.41 -6.21 -47.00
N LYS A 541 -7.02 -7.28 -46.29
CA LYS A 541 -7.75 -7.69 -45.08
C LYS A 541 -7.51 -6.62 -44.02
N ARG A 542 -8.57 -5.86 -43.65
CA ARG A 542 -8.58 -4.88 -42.54
C ARG A 542 -7.61 -5.34 -41.45
N LYS A 543 -6.47 -4.64 -41.29
CA LYS A 543 -5.52 -4.89 -40.20
C LYS A 543 -6.32 -4.74 -38.90
N VAL A 544 -6.65 -5.86 -38.28
CA VAL A 544 -7.24 -5.86 -36.94
C VAL A 544 -6.14 -5.36 -36.02
N GLU A 545 -6.37 -4.20 -35.39
CA GLU A 545 -5.45 -3.61 -34.42
C GLU A 545 -5.13 -4.67 -33.36
N SER A 546 -3.86 -4.99 -33.18
CA SER A 546 -3.44 -5.95 -32.16
C SER A 546 -3.71 -5.40 -30.77
N ASN A 547 -3.89 -6.28 -29.77
CA ASN A 547 -4.06 -5.86 -28.37
C ASN A 547 -2.93 -4.92 -27.91
N MET A 548 -1.69 -5.19 -28.33
CA MET A 548 -0.54 -4.34 -27.97
C MET A 548 -0.62 -2.95 -28.62
N GLN A 549 -1.12 -2.85 -29.86
CA GLN A 549 -1.37 -1.56 -30.51
C GLN A 549 -2.47 -0.77 -29.79
N GLN A 550 -3.56 -1.43 -29.37
CA GLN A 550 -4.62 -0.80 -28.57
C GLN A 550 -4.08 -0.26 -27.24
N TRP A 551 -3.25 -1.06 -26.54
CA TRP A 551 -2.55 -0.61 -25.34
C TRP A 551 -1.67 0.61 -25.61
N ILE A 552 -0.81 0.57 -26.64
CA ILE A 552 0.07 1.69 -27.00
C ILE A 552 -0.75 2.94 -27.31
N LYS A 553 -1.84 2.83 -28.06
CA LYS A 553 -2.73 3.93 -28.43
C LYS A 553 -3.34 4.60 -27.20
N HIS A 554 -3.96 3.83 -26.31
CA HIS A 554 -4.63 4.38 -25.13
C HIS A 554 -3.66 4.88 -24.06
N LEU A 555 -2.52 4.22 -23.88
CA LEU A 555 -1.46 4.69 -22.98
C LEU A 555 -0.76 5.94 -23.52
N SER A 556 -0.63 6.07 -24.85
CA SER A 556 -0.12 7.32 -25.48
C SER A 556 -1.07 8.49 -25.26
N ALA A 557 -2.40 8.26 -25.37
CA ALA A 557 -3.39 9.29 -25.06
C ALA A 557 -3.32 9.72 -23.58
N LEU A 558 -3.26 8.77 -22.66
CA LEU A 558 -3.12 9.04 -21.23
C LEU A 558 -1.82 9.80 -20.90
N MET A 559 -0.70 9.47 -21.56
CA MET A 559 0.55 10.19 -21.41
C MET A 559 0.41 11.67 -21.83
N ARG A 560 -0.27 11.97 -22.94
CA ARG A 560 -0.52 13.34 -23.40
C ARG A 560 -1.38 14.12 -22.42
N GLU A 561 -2.41 13.50 -21.85
CA GLU A 561 -3.23 14.11 -20.79
C GLU A 561 -2.38 14.49 -19.57
N GLU A 562 -1.48 13.60 -19.13
CA GLU A 562 -0.58 13.88 -18.01
C GLU A 562 0.48 14.95 -18.34
N GLU A 563 0.98 15.01 -19.57
CA GLU A 563 1.84 16.09 -20.02
C GLU A 563 1.12 17.44 -20.01
N LYS A 564 -0.17 17.47 -20.38
CA LYS A 564 -1.00 18.67 -20.32
C LYS A 564 -1.16 19.14 -18.88
N LYS A 565 -1.51 18.24 -17.95
CA LYS A 565 -1.61 18.55 -16.50
C LYS A 565 -0.28 19.08 -15.94
N TYR A 566 0.84 18.47 -16.32
CA TYR A 566 2.17 18.93 -15.93
C TYR A 566 2.48 20.34 -16.44
N LYS A 567 2.18 20.64 -17.72
CA LYS A 567 2.37 21.97 -18.30
C LYS A 567 1.49 23.03 -17.61
N GLU A 568 0.24 22.67 -17.30
CA GLU A 568 -0.71 23.52 -16.57
C GLU A 568 -0.21 23.82 -15.14
N LYS A 569 0.19 22.79 -14.39
CA LYS A 569 0.78 22.94 -13.05
C LYS A 569 2.05 23.82 -13.08
N LYS A 570 2.93 23.60 -14.06
CA LYS A 570 4.12 24.42 -14.26
C LYS A 570 3.76 25.88 -14.53
N ARG A 571 2.75 26.14 -15.37
CA ARG A 571 2.27 27.49 -15.67
C ARG A 571 1.70 28.17 -14.42
N HIS A 572 0.91 27.46 -13.61
CA HIS A 572 0.36 28.01 -12.37
C HIS A 572 1.45 28.40 -11.37
N ILE A 573 2.42 27.51 -11.12
CA ILE A 573 3.52 27.77 -10.18
C ILE A 573 4.40 28.94 -10.65
N GLN A 574 4.66 29.03 -11.96
CA GLN A 574 5.41 30.15 -12.55
C GLN A 574 4.62 31.47 -12.49
N ALA A 575 3.29 31.43 -12.54
CA ALA A 575 2.46 32.63 -12.41
C ALA A 575 2.33 33.10 -10.96
N SER A 576 2.40 32.19 -9.98
CA SER A 576 2.31 32.51 -8.55
C SER A 576 3.64 32.85 -7.90
N SER A 577 4.77 32.65 -8.59
CA SER A 577 6.09 32.97 -8.08
C SER A 577 6.65 34.20 -8.79
N GLU A 578 7.17 35.14 -8.00
CA GLU A 578 7.96 36.27 -8.52
C GLU A 578 9.28 35.81 -9.15
N ASP A 579 9.71 34.57 -8.86
CA ASP A 579 10.96 34.00 -9.34
C ASP A 579 10.74 33.10 -10.57
N SER A 580 11.21 33.58 -11.72
CA SER A 580 10.98 32.98 -13.04
C SER A 580 11.61 31.59 -13.27
N LYS A 581 12.29 31.01 -12.28
CA LYS A 581 13.11 29.79 -12.44
C LYS A 581 12.72 28.61 -11.53
N ILE A 582 11.49 28.53 -11.04
CA ILE A 582 11.06 27.33 -10.28
C ILE A 582 10.98 26.09 -11.20
N ARG A 583 11.77 25.05 -10.86
CA ARG A 583 11.74 23.76 -11.55
C ARG A 583 10.64 22.87 -10.96
N VAL A 584 9.58 22.65 -11.72
CA VAL A 584 8.50 21.72 -11.33
C VAL A 584 8.87 20.29 -11.77
N PRO A 585 9.01 19.33 -10.84
CA PRO A 585 9.30 17.94 -11.19
C PRO A 585 8.09 17.28 -11.86
N LYS A 586 8.36 16.35 -12.79
CA LYS A 586 7.32 15.48 -13.38
C LYS A 586 6.86 14.44 -12.35
N SER A 587 5.58 14.06 -12.39
CA SER A 587 5.07 12.97 -11.56
C SER A 587 5.83 11.67 -11.82
N GLU A 588 5.85 10.78 -10.83
CA GLU A 588 6.44 9.45 -10.98
C GLU A 588 5.74 8.66 -12.08
N PHE A 589 4.41 8.74 -12.14
CA PHE A 589 3.60 8.16 -13.20
C PHE A 589 4.05 8.60 -14.60
N LEU A 590 4.20 9.91 -14.83
CA LEU A 590 4.57 10.42 -16.16
C LEU A 590 5.98 9.98 -16.56
N ARG A 591 6.92 9.94 -15.60
CA ARG A 591 8.28 9.44 -15.83
C ARG A 591 8.28 7.95 -16.19
N SER A 592 7.58 7.12 -15.40
CA SER A 592 7.51 5.68 -15.62
C SER A 592 6.79 5.35 -16.92
N LEU A 593 5.65 5.99 -17.20
CA LEU A 593 4.87 5.74 -18.40
C LEU A 593 5.66 6.06 -19.68
N LYS A 594 6.40 7.18 -19.72
CA LYS A 594 7.27 7.51 -20.87
C LYS A 594 8.29 6.43 -21.18
N PHE A 595 8.97 5.94 -20.14
CA PHE A 595 9.98 4.90 -20.26
C PHE A 595 9.36 3.59 -20.79
N PHE A 596 8.29 3.12 -20.17
CA PHE A 596 7.67 1.86 -20.56
C PHE A 596 6.94 1.92 -21.90
N LEU A 597 6.37 3.07 -22.28
CA LEU A 597 5.72 3.24 -23.58
C LEU A 597 6.73 3.14 -24.74
N GLN A 598 7.93 3.70 -24.56
CA GLN A 598 9.03 3.55 -25.53
C GLN A 598 9.43 2.08 -25.68
N ARG A 599 9.51 1.35 -24.55
CA ARG A 599 9.79 -0.08 -24.52
C ARG A 599 8.69 -0.89 -25.25
N LEU A 600 7.42 -0.61 -24.98
CA LEU A 600 6.28 -1.25 -25.65
C LEU A 600 6.30 -1.02 -27.17
N ARG A 601 6.54 0.21 -27.62
CA ARG A 601 6.64 0.53 -29.06
C ARG A 601 7.77 -0.23 -29.75
N LYS A 602 8.92 -0.37 -29.08
CA LYS A 602 10.03 -1.18 -29.59
C LYS A 602 9.65 -2.66 -29.69
N SER A 603 9.00 -3.21 -28.66
CA SER A 603 8.51 -4.59 -28.64
C SER A 603 7.49 -4.84 -29.77
N ASP A 604 6.55 -3.92 -29.97
CA ASP A 604 5.59 -3.95 -31.08
C ASP A 604 6.26 -3.94 -32.46
N LYS A 605 7.18 -3.02 -32.69
CA LYS A 605 7.95 -2.96 -33.93
C LYS A 605 8.68 -4.28 -34.19
N THR A 606 9.36 -4.83 -33.20
CA THR A 606 10.07 -6.12 -33.33
C THR A 606 9.11 -7.27 -33.65
N LYS A 607 7.96 -7.37 -32.99
CA LYS A 607 6.97 -8.42 -33.29
C LYS A 607 6.37 -8.27 -34.69
N ARG A 608 6.07 -7.04 -35.13
CA ARG A 608 5.58 -6.79 -36.49
C ARG A 608 6.64 -7.14 -37.54
N GLN A 609 7.89 -6.78 -37.32
CA GLN A 609 9.00 -7.15 -38.20
C GLN A 609 9.17 -8.67 -38.31
N GLN A 610 8.98 -9.41 -37.21
CA GLN A 610 9.01 -10.87 -37.21
C GLN A 610 7.84 -11.49 -38.00
N LEU A 611 6.65 -10.89 -37.95
CA LEU A 611 5.45 -11.42 -38.61
C LEU A 611 5.34 -11.06 -40.10
N TYR A 612 5.79 -9.87 -40.47
CA TYR A 612 5.53 -9.28 -41.78
C TYR A 612 6.80 -8.86 -42.55
N GLY A 613 7.99 -9.06 -42.00
CA GLY A 613 9.28 -8.73 -42.64
C GLY A 613 9.86 -7.36 -42.24
N LEU A 614 11.08 -7.07 -42.71
CA LEU A 614 11.81 -5.84 -42.36
C LEU A 614 11.17 -4.57 -42.95
N ASP A 615 10.41 -4.70 -44.04
CA ASP A 615 9.81 -3.59 -44.80
C ASP A 615 8.46 -3.12 -44.24
N VAL A 616 8.10 -3.53 -43.02
CA VAL A 616 6.87 -3.07 -42.38
C VAL A 616 6.99 -1.57 -42.10
N PRO A 617 6.08 -0.74 -42.64
CA PRO A 617 6.08 0.69 -42.36
C PRO A 617 5.99 0.93 -40.85
N ASP A 618 6.78 1.89 -40.37
CA ASP A 618 6.60 2.43 -39.04
C ASP A 618 5.25 3.14 -39.02
N GLU A 619 4.21 2.43 -38.56
CA GLU A 619 2.93 3.05 -38.22
C GLU A 619 3.20 3.99 -37.05
N ASP A 620 3.38 5.27 -37.39
CA ASP A 620 3.64 6.31 -36.42
C ASP A 620 2.33 6.64 -35.71
N TYR A 621 2.07 5.93 -34.61
CA TYR A 621 0.98 6.23 -33.67
C TYR A 621 1.17 7.60 -32.96
N SER A 622 2.17 8.37 -33.38
CA SER A 622 2.40 9.80 -33.04
C SER A 622 1.61 10.78 -33.93
N SER A 623 0.79 10.32 -34.88
CA SER A 623 0.07 11.19 -35.82
C SER A 623 -1.22 11.83 -35.26
N GLY A 624 -1.10 12.57 -34.15
CA GLY A 624 -2.13 13.50 -33.69
C GLY A 624 -1.67 14.96 -33.87
N GLU A 625 -1.91 15.51 -35.06
CA GLU A 625 -2.04 16.94 -35.47
C GLU A 625 -1.14 18.07 -34.89
N GLU A 626 -0.13 17.84 -34.04
CA GLU A 626 0.71 18.94 -33.50
C GLU A 626 2.23 18.76 -33.64
N ASP A 627 2.73 17.65 -34.20
CA ASP A 627 4.17 17.46 -34.49
C ASP A 627 4.63 18.18 -35.79
N GLU A 628 3.96 19.28 -36.17
CA GLU A 628 4.42 20.22 -37.19
C GLU A 628 5.40 21.24 -36.59
N TYR A 629 6.44 20.76 -35.89
CA TYR A 629 7.58 21.59 -35.50
C TYR A 629 8.84 21.13 -36.23
N GLN A 630 8.98 21.68 -37.42
CA GLN A 630 10.19 21.85 -38.24
C GLN A 630 11.48 21.21 -37.69
N ALA A 631 11.86 20.07 -38.27
CA ALA A 631 13.26 19.69 -38.36
C ALA A 631 13.99 20.74 -39.23
N ARG A 632 14.52 21.79 -38.60
CA ARG A 632 15.47 22.69 -39.27
C ARG A 632 16.73 21.90 -39.60
N SER A 633 16.82 21.46 -40.85
CA SER A 633 18.04 20.97 -41.49
C SER A 633 19.18 21.96 -41.20
N ARG A 634 20.12 21.54 -40.35
CA ARG A 634 21.39 22.27 -40.15
C ARG A 634 22.17 22.14 -41.46
N LYS A 635 22.15 23.20 -42.28
CA LYS A 635 23.03 23.35 -43.45
C LYS A 635 24.49 23.14 -43.00
N ARG A 636 25.10 22.05 -43.48
CA ARG A 636 26.55 21.84 -43.46
C ARG A 636 27.22 23.02 -44.14
N ARG A 637 28.04 23.76 -43.38
CA ARG A 637 28.95 24.77 -43.91
C ARG A 637 30.01 24.03 -44.73
N LYS A 638 30.07 24.28 -46.05
CA LYS A 638 31.24 23.91 -46.87
C LYS A 638 32.43 24.72 -46.34
N VAL A 639 33.52 24.02 -46.05
CA VAL A 639 34.84 24.60 -45.85
C VAL A 639 35.47 24.70 -47.24
N GLU A 640 35.91 25.90 -47.61
CA GLU A 640 36.85 26.14 -48.72
C GLU A 640 38.27 25.84 -48.28
#